data_AF-A0A1Q9D9A2-F1
#
_entry.id   AF-A0A1Q9D9A2-F1
#
_cell.length_a   1.000
_cell.length_b   1.000
_cell.length_c   1.000
_cell.angle_alpha   90.00
_cell.angle_beta   90.00
_cell.angle_gamma   90.00
#
_symmetry.space_group_name_H-M   'P 1'
#
loop_
_entity.id
_entity.type
_entity.pdbx_description
1 polymer ?
#
loop_
_entity_poly.entity_id
_entity_poly.type
_entity_poly.pdbx_seq_one_letter_code
_entity_poly.pdbx_strand_id
1 'polypeptide(L)'
;MFGLPDLDQPTSVASAFLSLSLACPRPLPFQNMACPKHLEQSIATSLRQHLNVEKDTATSNELQNAFELSQEFSRTKFDILDQASDLGLEVKDVYYNASPAVLYEQALRHEEGSFITASGALSVTSGKKTGRSPKDKRIVEEFDSVRDIWWGKVNIKLEEAVFEINRERAVDYLNTQKRLYVVDGFAGWDEEYRIPIRVITSRAYHALFMQNMLVPPSKSELYQFEANSFPRPFVIFNAGCFPCNRHTAGMTSTTSVSLSLCRGEMVILGTQYAGEMKKGVFTVMMYHMPLRPERHLGPAERALPLHSSCNVGPEGDVSLFFGLSGTGKTTLSADPARKLIGDDEHVWTSKGVFNIEGGCYAKCINLSREKEPEIYDAIRFGSVLENVVFDEWSRKVDYDNVSLTENTRCAYPLHYIPNALIPAKIDSHPSNVILLTCDAFGVLPPISKLTKEQVMYHFISGYTAKVAGTEMGVTEPQATFSACFGGPFLAMHPYHYAEMLAAKLEKHGGHAWLLNTGWVGGAYGIGERCPLKFTRQLVDAVHDGTLAAMKVAFSRFSWDEEYRIPIRVITSRAYHALFMQNMLVPPSKSELYQFEANSFPRPFVIFNAGCFPCNRHTAGMTSTTSVSLSLCRGEMVILGTQYAGEMKKGVFTVMMYHMPLRPERHLGPAERALPLHSSCNVGPEGDVSLFFGLSGTGKTTLSADPARKLIGDDEHVWTSKGVFNIEGGCYAKCINLSREKEPEIYDAIRFGSVLENVVFDEWSRKVDYDNVSLTENTRCAYPLHYIPNALIPAKIDSHPSNVILLTCDAFGVLPPISKLTKEQVMYHFISGYTAKVAGTEMGVTEPQATFSACFGGPFLAMHPYHYAEMLAAKLEKHGGHAWLLNTGWVGGAYGIGERCPLKFTRQLVDAVHDGTLAAMKDEDWEPLPIFGLHMPRKAVKSVPREILCPEDAWRSRGQSSAEFWAAASKLALLFQKNFEEYAPQCLPAVVQAGPQASKESHGYP
;
A
#
# COMPACT_ATOMS: atom_id res chain seq x y z
N MET A 1 -22.93 49.94 16.98
CA MET A 1 -23.33 51.30 16.54
C MET A 1 -22.19 51.85 15.72
N PHE A 2 -22.30 52.39 14.51
CA PHE A 2 -23.26 52.38 13.39
C PHE A 2 -22.49 53.12 12.29
N GLY A 3 -22.56 52.68 11.02
CA GLY A 3 -22.00 53.47 9.92
C GLY A 3 -21.73 52.69 8.62
N LEU A 4 -22.77 52.10 8.04
CA LEU A 4 -22.86 51.81 6.60
C LEU A 4 -23.49 53.02 5.90
N PRO A 5 -23.16 53.27 4.62
CA PRO A 5 -24.15 53.78 3.68
C PRO A 5 -24.28 52.95 2.38
N ASP A 6 -25.53 52.92 1.93
CA ASP A 6 -26.07 52.82 0.57
C ASP A 6 -26.16 51.46 -0.14
N LEU A 7 -27.32 50.83 0.08
CA LEU A 7 -27.98 49.86 -0.80
C LEU A 7 -29.02 50.60 -1.65
N ASP A 8 -28.82 50.61 -2.97
CA ASP A 8 -29.81 51.01 -3.97
C ASP A 8 -30.92 49.95 -4.12
N GLN A 9 -32.15 50.45 -4.35
CA GLN A 9 -33.39 49.68 -4.45
C GLN A 9 -33.61 48.99 -5.82
N PRO A 10 -34.45 47.93 -5.87
CA PRO A 10 -34.70 47.13 -7.08
C PRO A 10 -35.71 47.75 -8.05
N THR A 11 -35.41 47.59 -9.34
CA THR A 11 -36.16 48.03 -10.52
C THR A 11 -37.48 47.28 -10.75
N SER A 12 -38.52 48.03 -11.13
CA SER A 12 -39.87 47.57 -11.47
C SER A 12 -39.95 46.87 -12.83
N VAL A 13 -40.11 45.54 -12.83
CA VAL A 13 -40.51 44.72 -14.01
C VAL A 13 -42.05 44.48 -14.03
N ALA A 14 -42.76 44.87 -12.96
CA ALA A 14 -44.18 44.58 -12.76
C ALA A 14 -45.17 45.48 -13.53
N SER A 15 -44.74 46.60 -14.15
CA SER A 15 -45.66 47.49 -14.90
C SER A 15 -45.77 47.17 -16.39
N ALA A 16 -44.79 46.47 -16.99
CA ALA A 16 -44.79 46.16 -18.43
C ALA A 16 -45.72 44.99 -18.78
N PHE A 17 -45.80 43.96 -17.93
CA PHE A 17 -46.60 42.76 -18.19
C PHE A 17 -48.12 42.99 -18.16
N LEU A 18 -48.60 44.05 -17.48
CA LEU A 18 -50.03 44.35 -17.37
C LEU A 18 -50.65 44.99 -18.62
N SER A 19 -49.84 45.44 -19.58
CA SER A 19 -50.33 46.15 -20.78
C SER A 19 -50.56 45.25 -22.01
N LEU A 20 -50.04 44.02 -22.01
CA LEU A 20 -50.12 43.08 -23.13
C LEU A 20 -51.29 42.09 -23.06
N SER A 21 -52.04 42.02 -21.95
CA SER A 21 -53.13 41.03 -21.78
C SER A 21 -54.53 41.50 -22.20
N LEU A 22 -54.68 42.70 -22.78
CA LEU A 22 -56.01 43.32 -23.04
C LEU A 22 -56.41 43.47 -24.52
N ALA A 23 -55.68 42.92 -25.49
CA ALA A 23 -56.05 43.02 -26.91
C ALA A 23 -56.60 41.71 -27.51
N CYS A 24 -57.88 41.46 -27.20
CA CYS A 24 -58.90 40.77 -28.03
C CYS A 24 -58.92 39.23 -28.21
N PRO A 25 -60.13 38.67 -28.46
CA PRO A 25 -60.56 37.36 -27.97
C PRO A 25 -60.97 36.35 -29.06
N ARG A 26 -60.83 35.06 -28.72
CA ARG A 26 -61.45 33.85 -29.34
C ARG A 26 -61.22 33.59 -30.85
N PRO A 27 -61.20 32.31 -31.27
CA PRO A 27 -60.72 31.91 -32.59
C PRO A 27 -61.86 31.83 -33.62
N LEU A 28 -61.62 32.27 -34.85
CA LEU A 28 -62.34 31.83 -36.04
C LEU A 28 -61.33 31.41 -37.13
N PRO A 29 -61.68 30.41 -37.96
CA PRO A 29 -60.73 29.63 -38.72
C PRO A 29 -60.39 30.31 -40.04
N PHE A 30 -59.11 30.31 -40.44
CA PHE A 30 -58.75 30.78 -41.77
C PHE A 30 -57.82 29.82 -42.50
N GLN A 31 -58.40 29.23 -43.54
CA GLN A 31 -57.74 28.80 -44.77
C GLN A 31 -57.06 30.01 -45.43
N ASN A 32 -55.86 29.77 -45.99
CA ASN A 32 -55.20 30.49 -47.08
C ASN A 32 -55.55 31.98 -47.28
N MET A 33 -54.81 32.89 -46.63
CA MET A 33 -54.51 34.21 -47.19
C MET A 33 -53.09 34.65 -46.83
N ALA A 34 -52.38 35.18 -47.82
CA ALA A 34 -51.07 35.80 -47.67
C ALA A 34 -51.13 37.03 -46.74
N CYS A 35 -50.11 37.20 -45.89
CA CYS A 35 -50.08 38.19 -44.82
C CYS A 35 -50.02 39.64 -45.35
N PRO A 36 -50.75 40.61 -44.75
CA PRO A 36 -50.67 42.02 -45.14
C PRO A 36 -49.35 42.66 -44.69
N LYS A 37 -48.74 43.47 -45.57
CA LYS A 37 -47.49 44.24 -45.36
C LYS A 37 -47.41 45.08 -44.07
N HIS A 38 -48.54 45.31 -43.40
CA HIS A 38 -48.62 46.09 -42.17
C HIS A 38 -48.09 45.33 -40.93
N LEU A 39 -48.08 43.99 -40.95
CA LEU A 39 -47.59 43.16 -39.85
C LEU A 39 -46.05 43.09 -39.83
N GLU A 40 -45.41 43.11 -41.00
CA GLU A 40 -43.94 43.16 -41.15
C GLU A 40 -43.34 44.43 -40.53
N GLN A 41 -44.02 45.58 -40.68
CA GLN A 41 -43.57 46.84 -40.09
C GLN A 41 -43.69 46.85 -38.55
N SER A 42 -44.70 46.19 -37.99
CA SER A 42 -44.87 46.11 -36.53
C SER A 42 -43.81 45.22 -35.87
N ILE A 43 -43.45 44.10 -36.50
CA ILE A 43 -42.43 43.16 -36.00
C ILE A 43 -41.02 43.79 -36.13
N ALA A 44 -40.76 44.47 -37.25
CA ALA A 44 -39.50 45.19 -37.45
C ALA A 44 -39.29 46.31 -36.42
N THR A 45 -40.36 46.98 -35.97
CA THR A 45 -40.28 48.07 -34.98
C THR A 45 -39.99 47.54 -33.56
N SER A 46 -40.61 46.42 -33.15
CA SER A 46 -40.31 45.77 -31.86
C SER A 46 -38.90 45.17 -31.80
N LEU A 47 -38.41 44.59 -32.90
CA LEU A 47 -37.05 44.04 -32.98
C LEU A 47 -35.98 45.14 -32.89
N ARG A 48 -36.24 46.33 -33.47
CA ARG A 48 -35.33 47.49 -33.37
C ARG A 48 -35.18 48.02 -31.95
N GLN A 49 -36.25 48.00 -31.14
CA GLN A 49 -36.18 48.46 -29.74
C GLN A 49 -35.51 47.45 -28.79
N HIS A 50 -35.54 46.15 -29.09
CA HIS A 50 -34.94 45.12 -28.22
C HIS A 50 -33.45 44.86 -28.46
N LEU A 51 -32.94 45.14 -29.67
CA LEU A 51 -31.56 44.79 -30.05
C LEU A 51 -30.53 45.92 -29.87
N ASN A 52 -30.95 47.12 -29.47
CA ASN A 52 -30.09 48.27 -29.18
C ASN A 52 -29.04 48.56 -30.29
N VAL A 53 -29.46 48.50 -31.56
CA VAL A 53 -28.58 48.71 -32.73
C VAL A 53 -28.80 50.13 -33.28
N GLU A 54 -27.80 51.00 -33.15
CA GLU A 54 -27.85 52.41 -33.60
C GLU A 54 -27.51 52.63 -35.09
N LYS A 55 -27.48 51.59 -35.95
CA LYS A 55 -27.23 51.78 -37.39
C LYS A 55 -28.13 50.93 -38.29
N ASP A 56 -28.71 51.60 -39.29
CA ASP A 56 -29.50 51.05 -40.39
C ASP A 56 -28.65 50.14 -41.29
N THR A 57 -28.51 48.86 -40.95
CA THR A 57 -28.20 47.79 -41.90
C THR A 57 -28.67 46.45 -41.33
N ALA A 58 -29.95 46.12 -41.50
CA ALA A 58 -30.40 44.73 -41.51
C ALA A 58 -30.81 44.40 -42.96
N THR A 59 -30.18 43.40 -43.56
CA THR A 59 -30.39 43.04 -44.98
C THR A 59 -31.64 42.16 -45.15
N SER A 60 -32.24 42.13 -46.35
CA SER A 60 -33.44 41.32 -46.62
C SER A 60 -33.27 39.83 -46.28
N ASN A 61 -32.04 39.32 -46.31
CA ASN A 61 -31.70 37.95 -45.93
C ASN A 61 -31.84 37.67 -44.42
N GLU A 62 -31.62 38.64 -43.55
CA GLU A 62 -31.71 38.44 -42.09
C GLU A 62 -33.17 38.36 -41.62
N LEU A 63 -34.06 39.10 -42.27
CA LEU A 63 -35.51 39.01 -42.07
C LEU A 63 -36.08 37.71 -42.64
N GLN A 64 -35.54 37.24 -43.77
CA GLN A 64 -35.93 35.97 -44.38
C GLN A 64 -35.45 34.77 -43.54
N ASN A 65 -34.23 34.82 -42.98
CA ASN A 65 -33.74 33.84 -42.01
C ASN A 65 -34.62 33.77 -40.75
N ALA A 66 -35.07 34.91 -40.22
CA ALA A 66 -35.97 34.93 -39.06
C ALA A 66 -37.35 34.32 -39.37
N PHE A 67 -37.83 34.47 -40.60
CA PHE A 67 -39.09 33.87 -41.05
C PHE A 67 -38.94 32.36 -41.31
N GLU A 68 -37.82 31.92 -41.90
CA GLU A 68 -37.47 30.51 -42.08
C GLU A 68 -37.29 29.79 -40.72
N LEU A 69 -36.62 30.42 -39.76
CA LEU A 69 -36.54 29.94 -38.37
C LEU A 69 -37.92 29.76 -37.71
N SER A 70 -38.89 30.62 -38.03
CA SER A 70 -40.26 30.48 -37.51
C SER A 70 -41.04 29.34 -38.18
N GLN A 71 -40.78 29.04 -39.45
CA GLN A 71 -41.33 27.87 -40.14
C GLN A 71 -40.66 26.56 -39.69
N GLU A 72 -39.37 26.58 -39.40
CA GLU A 72 -38.62 25.46 -38.82
C GLU A 72 -39.13 25.09 -37.43
N PHE A 73 -39.39 26.06 -36.56
CA PHE A 73 -40.00 25.83 -35.23
C PHE A 73 -41.39 25.19 -35.28
N SER A 74 -42.14 25.40 -36.37
CA SER A 74 -43.44 24.75 -36.56
C SER A 74 -43.32 23.35 -37.16
N ARG A 75 -42.22 22.99 -37.84
CA ARG A 75 -41.93 21.63 -38.37
C ARG A 75 -41.43 20.68 -37.28
N THR A 76 -40.55 21.14 -36.39
CA THR A 76 -39.93 20.33 -35.33
C THR A 76 -40.93 19.69 -34.36
N LYS A 77 -42.08 20.34 -34.10
CA LYS A 77 -43.15 19.77 -33.27
C LYS A 77 -43.90 18.61 -33.96
N PHE A 78 -43.97 18.57 -35.29
CA PHE A 78 -44.58 17.44 -36.01
C PHE A 78 -43.63 16.24 -36.04
N ASP A 79 -42.32 16.48 -36.22
CA ASP A 79 -41.32 15.40 -36.31
C ASP A 79 -41.20 14.58 -35.00
N ILE A 80 -41.30 15.21 -33.83
CA ILE A 80 -41.25 14.48 -32.55
C ILE A 80 -42.53 13.66 -32.27
N LEU A 81 -43.68 14.13 -32.75
CA LEU A 81 -44.95 13.40 -32.62
C LEU A 81 -44.97 12.18 -33.55
N ASP A 82 -44.43 12.31 -34.76
CA ASP A 82 -44.27 11.19 -35.69
C ASP A 82 -43.31 10.14 -35.12
N GLN A 83 -42.18 10.56 -34.54
CA GLN A 83 -41.25 9.66 -33.85
C GLN A 83 -41.87 8.97 -32.63
N ALA A 84 -42.74 9.67 -31.88
CA ALA A 84 -43.49 9.04 -30.78
C ALA A 84 -44.50 8.02 -31.32
N SER A 85 -45.16 8.33 -32.44
CA SER A 85 -46.07 7.42 -33.14
C SER A 85 -45.37 6.15 -33.64
N ASP A 86 -44.13 6.27 -34.15
CA ASP A 86 -43.31 5.11 -34.55
C ASP A 86 -42.99 4.17 -33.38
N LEU A 87 -43.00 4.69 -32.16
CA LEU A 87 -42.84 3.92 -30.92
C LEU A 87 -44.16 3.36 -30.38
N GLY A 88 -45.28 3.63 -31.05
CA GLY A 88 -46.64 3.21 -30.67
C GLY A 88 -47.38 4.21 -29.77
N LEU A 89 -46.89 5.46 -29.66
CA LEU A 89 -47.49 6.48 -28.79
C LEU A 89 -48.32 7.50 -29.59
N GLU A 90 -49.60 7.63 -29.25
CA GLU A 90 -50.56 8.50 -29.96
C GLU A 90 -50.93 9.78 -29.17
N VAL A 91 -50.23 10.06 -28.06
CA VAL A 91 -50.51 11.21 -27.20
C VAL A 91 -50.15 12.52 -27.89
N LYS A 92 -51.11 13.43 -28.03
CA LYS A 92 -50.95 14.70 -28.76
C LYS A 92 -50.22 15.79 -27.99
N ASP A 93 -50.28 15.78 -26.66
CA ASP A 93 -49.64 16.79 -25.80
C ASP A 93 -48.30 16.27 -25.28
N VAL A 94 -47.22 16.66 -25.96
CA VAL A 94 -45.86 16.21 -25.63
C VAL A 94 -45.00 17.42 -25.25
N TYR A 95 -44.40 17.35 -24.07
CA TYR A 95 -43.41 18.30 -23.57
C TYR A 95 -42.01 17.76 -23.88
N TYR A 96 -41.48 18.16 -25.03
CA TYR A 96 -40.14 17.76 -25.50
C TYR A 96 -39.05 18.67 -24.94
N ASN A 97 -38.04 18.08 -24.29
CA ASN A 97 -36.89 18.76 -23.67
C ASN A 97 -37.24 20.08 -22.96
N ALA A 98 -38.40 20.11 -22.28
CA ALA A 98 -38.98 21.32 -21.72
C ALA A 98 -38.07 21.92 -20.63
N SER A 99 -38.02 23.26 -20.52
CA SER A 99 -37.16 23.90 -19.52
C SER A 99 -37.55 23.52 -18.09
N PRO A 100 -36.61 23.60 -17.12
CA PRO A 100 -36.93 23.32 -15.71
C PRO A 100 -38.14 24.11 -15.20
N ALA A 101 -38.30 25.38 -15.59
CA ALA A 101 -39.46 26.19 -15.21
C ALA A 101 -40.79 25.56 -15.67
N VAL A 102 -40.85 25.11 -16.93
CA VAL A 102 -42.05 24.44 -17.46
C VAL A 102 -42.31 23.13 -16.72
N LEU A 103 -41.27 22.34 -16.44
CA LEU A 103 -41.42 21.07 -15.72
C LEU A 103 -41.87 21.27 -14.26
N TYR A 104 -41.41 22.33 -13.59
CA TYR A 104 -41.93 22.73 -12.28
C TYR A 104 -43.42 23.07 -12.33
N GLU A 105 -43.83 23.90 -13.30
CA GLU A 105 -45.25 24.23 -13.47
C GLU A 105 -46.10 22.98 -13.70
N GLN A 106 -45.63 22.08 -14.55
CA GLN A 106 -46.34 20.84 -14.87
C GLN A 106 -46.43 19.91 -13.66
N ALA A 107 -45.35 19.75 -12.89
CA ALA A 107 -45.34 18.97 -11.67
C ALA A 107 -46.32 19.55 -10.63
N LEU A 108 -46.26 20.85 -10.35
CA LEU A 108 -47.09 21.49 -9.33
C LEU A 108 -48.59 21.52 -9.70
N ARG A 109 -48.92 21.59 -10.99
CA ARG A 109 -50.31 21.60 -11.45
C ARG A 109 -50.94 20.21 -11.57
N HIS A 110 -50.13 19.19 -11.85
CA HIS A 110 -50.65 17.89 -12.31
C HIS A 110 -50.15 16.68 -11.53
N GLU A 111 -49.18 16.84 -10.64
CA GLU A 111 -48.63 15.75 -9.84
C GLU A 111 -48.85 16.00 -8.36
N GLU A 112 -49.79 15.24 -7.78
CA GLU A 112 -50.03 15.25 -6.35
C GLU A 112 -48.76 14.89 -5.57
N GLY A 113 -48.50 15.64 -4.50
CA GLY A 113 -47.30 15.47 -3.67
C GLY A 113 -46.04 16.13 -4.22
N SER A 114 -46.14 17.00 -5.22
CA SER A 114 -45.04 17.85 -5.69
C SER A 114 -45.08 19.23 -5.04
N PHE A 115 -43.93 19.70 -4.54
CA PHE A 115 -43.82 20.99 -3.84
C PHE A 115 -42.52 21.71 -4.18
N ILE A 116 -42.49 23.03 -3.99
CA ILE A 116 -41.25 23.80 -4.00
C ILE A 116 -40.74 23.94 -2.57
N THR A 117 -39.46 23.63 -2.34
CA THR A 117 -38.81 23.84 -1.04
C THR A 117 -38.33 25.28 -0.87
N ALA A 118 -37.93 25.66 0.35
CA ALA A 118 -37.39 26.99 0.63
C ALA A 118 -36.14 27.35 -0.21
N SER A 119 -35.41 26.35 -0.69
CA SER A 119 -34.25 26.56 -1.57
C SER A 119 -34.63 26.69 -3.05
N GLY A 120 -35.89 26.44 -3.41
CA GLY A 120 -36.37 26.45 -4.80
C GLY A 120 -36.28 25.09 -5.50
N ALA A 121 -35.83 24.03 -4.83
CA ALA A 121 -35.83 22.68 -5.40
C ALA A 121 -37.25 22.09 -5.48
N LEU A 122 -37.50 21.23 -6.47
CA LEU A 122 -38.75 20.49 -6.61
C LEU A 122 -38.71 19.25 -5.71
N SER A 123 -39.49 19.23 -4.64
CA SER A 123 -39.67 18.07 -3.76
C SER A 123 -40.79 17.17 -4.26
N VAL A 124 -40.54 15.86 -4.30
CA VAL A 124 -41.48 14.83 -4.78
C VAL A 124 -41.38 13.53 -3.98
N THR A 125 -42.43 12.71 -4.06
CA THR A 125 -42.43 11.34 -3.52
C THR A 125 -42.45 10.31 -4.65
N SER A 126 -41.61 9.27 -4.54
CA SER A 126 -41.53 8.16 -5.50
C SER A 126 -42.56 7.04 -5.24
N GLY A 127 -43.60 7.33 -4.47
CA GLY A 127 -44.65 6.41 -4.08
C GLY A 127 -44.18 5.28 -3.16
N LYS A 128 -44.75 4.07 -3.33
CA LYS A 128 -44.49 2.91 -2.47
C LYS A 128 -43.04 2.42 -2.47
N LYS A 129 -42.29 2.71 -3.53
CA LYS A 129 -40.89 2.28 -3.71
C LYS A 129 -40.02 3.51 -3.55
N THR A 130 -39.31 3.61 -2.42
CA THR A 130 -38.42 4.73 -2.08
C THR A 130 -36.96 4.46 -2.41
N GLY A 131 -36.69 3.38 -3.14
CA GLY A 131 -35.35 2.97 -3.56
C GLY A 131 -35.42 1.91 -4.65
N ARG A 132 -34.24 1.53 -5.14
CA ARG A 132 -34.10 0.64 -6.30
C ARG A 132 -34.63 -0.79 -6.03
N SER A 133 -35.04 -1.48 -7.09
CA SER A 133 -35.58 -2.85 -7.07
C SER A 133 -34.70 -3.82 -7.86
N PRO A 134 -33.46 -4.14 -7.41
CA PRO A 134 -32.50 -4.90 -8.22
C PRO A 134 -32.91 -6.35 -8.48
N LYS A 135 -33.80 -6.92 -7.66
CA LYS A 135 -34.39 -8.25 -7.87
C LYS A 135 -35.47 -8.27 -8.96
N ASP A 136 -35.93 -7.10 -9.36
CA ASP A 136 -36.93 -6.89 -10.41
C ASP A 136 -36.28 -6.44 -11.74
N LYS A 137 -34.94 -6.36 -11.79
CA LYS A 137 -34.18 -6.11 -13.02
C LYS A 137 -34.22 -7.34 -13.92
N ARG A 138 -34.45 -7.15 -15.21
CA ARG A 138 -34.55 -8.19 -16.23
C ARG A 138 -33.79 -7.77 -17.48
N ILE A 139 -33.06 -8.69 -18.10
CA ILE A 139 -32.34 -8.44 -19.36
C ILE A 139 -32.78 -9.52 -20.35
N VAL A 140 -33.14 -9.10 -21.56
CA VAL A 140 -33.53 -10.03 -22.63
C VAL A 140 -32.37 -10.99 -22.94
N GLU A 141 -32.68 -12.27 -23.04
CA GLU A 141 -31.74 -13.29 -23.49
C GLU A 141 -31.63 -13.23 -25.02
N GLU A 142 -30.60 -12.55 -25.52
CA GLU A 142 -30.36 -12.33 -26.94
C GLU A 142 -29.09 -13.08 -27.39
N PHE A 143 -29.05 -13.57 -28.63
CA PHE A 143 -27.94 -14.40 -29.13
C PHE A 143 -26.56 -13.73 -29.01
N ASP A 144 -26.46 -12.43 -29.29
CA ASP A 144 -25.19 -11.70 -29.29
C ASP A 144 -24.69 -11.35 -27.88
N SER A 145 -25.62 -11.13 -26.93
CA SER A 145 -25.28 -10.68 -25.57
C SER A 145 -25.27 -11.81 -24.53
N VAL A 146 -25.93 -12.95 -24.81
CA VAL A 146 -26.12 -14.05 -23.82
C VAL A 146 -24.81 -14.60 -23.25
N ARG A 147 -23.72 -14.58 -24.02
CA ARG A 147 -22.41 -15.07 -23.58
C ARG A 147 -21.61 -14.03 -22.78
N ASP A 148 -21.92 -12.75 -22.97
CA ASP A 148 -21.22 -11.65 -22.31
C ASP A 148 -21.85 -11.33 -20.95
N ILE A 149 -23.19 -11.43 -20.85
CA ILE A 149 -23.93 -11.09 -19.65
C ILE A 149 -23.67 -12.11 -18.54
N TRP A 150 -23.31 -11.59 -17.37
CA TRP A 150 -23.17 -12.37 -16.14
C TRP A 150 -24.53 -12.63 -15.51
N TRP A 151 -25.18 -13.70 -15.96
CA TRP A 151 -26.48 -14.16 -15.46
C TRP A 151 -26.40 -14.60 -14.00
N GLY A 152 -27.40 -14.22 -13.20
CA GLY A 152 -27.46 -14.60 -11.79
C GLY A 152 -28.63 -13.98 -11.02
N LYS A 153 -28.42 -13.70 -9.73
CA LYS A 153 -29.47 -13.19 -8.84
C LYS A 153 -29.91 -11.74 -9.12
N VAL A 154 -29.15 -11.01 -9.95
CA VAL A 154 -29.41 -9.60 -10.29
C VAL A 154 -29.71 -9.44 -11.78
N ASN A 155 -28.82 -9.94 -12.65
CA ASN A 155 -29.10 -10.01 -14.09
C ASN A 155 -29.95 -11.27 -14.33
N ILE A 156 -31.26 -11.10 -14.37
CA ILE A 156 -32.23 -12.18 -14.53
C ILE A 156 -32.69 -12.20 -15.98
N LYS A 157 -32.64 -13.39 -16.60
CA LYS A 157 -33.03 -13.61 -18.00
C LYS A 157 -34.50 -13.29 -18.23
N LEU A 158 -34.79 -12.77 -19.42
CA LEU A 158 -36.14 -12.50 -19.91
C LEU A 158 -36.24 -12.96 -21.36
N GLU A 159 -37.33 -13.62 -21.72
CA GLU A 159 -37.59 -13.94 -23.12
C GLU A 159 -38.08 -12.69 -23.86
N GLU A 160 -37.67 -12.53 -25.12
CA GLU A 160 -38.06 -11.39 -25.98
C GLU A 160 -39.57 -11.19 -26.03
N ALA A 161 -40.34 -12.27 -26.20
CA ALA A 161 -41.81 -12.18 -26.24
C ALA A 161 -42.41 -11.61 -24.93
N VAL A 162 -41.77 -11.89 -23.80
CA VAL A 162 -42.19 -11.37 -22.50
C VAL A 162 -41.80 -9.90 -22.33
N PHE A 163 -40.64 -9.51 -22.85
CA PHE A 163 -40.24 -8.10 -22.93
C PHE A 163 -41.26 -7.30 -23.74
N GLU A 164 -41.65 -7.78 -24.92
CA GLU A 164 -42.66 -7.13 -25.77
C GLU A 164 -44.01 -6.99 -25.05
N ILE A 165 -44.46 -7.99 -24.30
CA ILE A 165 -45.68 -7.87 -23.47
C ILE A 165 -45.57 -6.72 -22.46
N ASN A 166 -44.44 -6.59 -21.78
CA ASN A 166 -44.23 -5.52 -20.82
C ASN A 166 -44.08 -4.15 -21.50
N ARG A 167 -43.41 -4.11 -22.66
CA ARG A 167 -43.28 -2.93 -23.51
C ARG A 167 -44.64 -2.44 -23.96
N GLU A 168 -45.48 -3.32 -24.50
CA GLU A 168 -46.84 -3.00 -24.93
C GLU A 168 -47.68 -2.45 -23.78
N ARG A 169 -47.62 -3.09 -22.60
CA ARG A 169 -48.30 -2.58 -21.40
C ARG A 169 -47.85 -1.18 -20.98
N ALA A 170 -46.56 -0.87 -21.14
CA ALA A 170 -46.04 0.46 -20.86
C ALA A 170 -46.56 1.47 -21.87
N VAL A 171 -46.53 1.14 -23.16
CA VAL A 171 -47.08 1.96 -24.25
C VAL A 171 -48.58 2.21 -24.05
N ASP A 172 -49.37 1.16 -23.80
CA ASP A 172 -50.79 1.26 -23.48
C ASP A 172 -51.05 2.25 -22.35
N TYR A 173 -50.33 2.10 -21.23
CA TYR A 173 -50.47 3.01 -20.10
C TYR A 173 -50.09 4.45 -20.46
N LEU A 174 -48.97 4.65 -21.17
CA LEU A 174 -48.53 5.98 -21.59
C LEU A 174 -49.56 6.63 -22.52
N ASN A 175 -50.21 5.86 -23.40
CA ASN A 175 -51.29 6.32 -24.26
C ASN A 175 -52.57 6.70 -23.50
N THR A 176 -52.79 6.17 -22.30
CA THR A 176 -53.90 6.64 -21.43
C THR A 176 -53.64 8.02 -20.81
N GLN A 177 -52.41 8.53 -20.88
CA GLN A 177 -52.06 9.82 -20.28
C GLN A 177 -52.49 10.98 -21.17
N LYS A 178 -52.93 12.07 -20.54
CA LYS A 178 -53.29 13.31 -21.26
C LYS A 178 -52.08 14.00 -21.89
N ARG A 179 -50.90 13.78 -21.32
CA ARG A 179 -49.64 14.40 -21.72
C ARG A 179 -48.47 13.48 -21.42
N LEU A 180 -47.40 13.62 -22.19
CA LEU A 180 -46.13 12.93 -21.96
C LEU A 180 -44.98 13.94 -21.91
N TYR A 181 -43.90 13.54 -21.25
CA TYR A 181 -42.65 14.30 -21.20
C TYR A 181 -41.56 13.47 -21.88
N VAL A 182 -40.86 14.09 -22.82
CA VAL A 182 -39.81 13.44 -23.60
C VAL A 182 -38.51 14.20 -23.38
N VAL A 183 -37.45 13.48 -23.01
CA VAL A 183 -36.12 14.04 -22.76
C VAL A 183 -35.09 13.28 -23.56
N ASP A 184 -34.44 13.99 -24.48
CA ASP A 184 -33.27 13.53 -25.20
C ASP A 184 -31.99 14.09 -24.58
N GLY A 185 -30.95 13.26 -24.51
CA GLY A 185 -29.62 13.63 -24.05
C GLY A 185 -28.62 12.51 -24.26
N PHE A 186 -27.43 12.63 -23.68
CA PHE A 186 -26.38 11.63 -23.85
C PHE A 186 -25.95 11.00 -22.52
N ALA A 187 -25.66 9.71 -22.56
CA ALA A 187 -24.88 9.04 -21.52
C ALA A 187 -23.40 9.09 -21.91
N GLY A 188 -22.58 9.81 -21.16
CA GLY A 188 -21.15 10.02 -21.43
C GLY A 188 -20.82 11.39 -22.00
N TRP A 189 -19.76 12.01 -21.47
CA TRP A 189 -19.23 13.29 -21.96
C TRP A 189 -18.22 13.16 -23.12
N ASP A 190 -17.75 11.95 -23.43
CA ASP A 190 -16.87 11.72 -24.59
C ASP A 190 -17.69 11.44 -25.85
N GLU A 191 -17.55 12.28 -26.87
CA GLU A 191 -18.32 12.19 -28.12
C GLU A 191 -18.15 10.86 -28.87
N GLU A 192 -17.00 10.19 -28.74
CA GLU A 192 -16.73 8.91 -29.40
C GLU A 192 -17.43 7.74 -28.69
N TYR A 193 -17.62 7.85 -27.38
CA TYR A 193 -18.14 6.77 -26.54
C TYR A 193 -19.57 7.00 -26.05
N ARG A 194 -20.10 8.21 -26.12
CA ARG A 194 -21.43 8.54 -25.62
C ARG A 194 -22.54 7.77 -26.33
N ILE A 195 -23.64 7.54 -25.62
CA ILE A 195 -24.83 6.87 -26.16
C ILE A 195 -25.99 7.86 -26.14
N PRO A 196 -26.69 8.10 -27.27
CA PRO A 196 -27.90 8.90 -27.29
C PRO A 196 -29.02 8.18 -26.52
N ILE A 197 -29.67 8.88 -25.59
CA ILE A 197 -30.75 8.36 -24.74
C ILE A 197 -32.00 9.20 -24.98
N ARG A 198 -33.14 8.53 -25.18
CA ARG A 198 -34.48 9.15 -25.15
C ARG A 198 -35.27 8.61 -23.98
N VAL A 199 -35.80 9.48 -23.16
CA VAL A 199 -36.66 9.11 -22.02
C VAL A 199 -38.08 9.57 -22.29
N ILE A 200 -39.04 8.66 -22.17
CA ILE A 200 -40.47 8.93 -22.30
C ILE A 200 -41.13 8.60 -20.97
N THR A 201 -41.80 9.58 -20.38
CA THR A 201 -42.39 9.43 -19.05
C THR A 201 -43.72 10.17 -18.89
N SER A 202 -44.55 9.67 -17.98
CA SER A 202 -45.83 10.28 -17.62
C SER A 202 -45.74 11.41 -16.57
N ARG A 203 -44.57 11.62 -15.95
CA ARG A 203 -44.38 12.62 -14.88
C ARG A 203 -43.25 13.61 -15.21
N ALA A 204 -43.51 14.89 -15.03
CA ALA A 204 -42.58 16.00 -15.22
C ALA A 204 -41.34 15.90 -14.32
N TYR A 205 -41.46 15.41 -13.08
CA TYR A 205 -40.26 15.27 -12.23
C TYR A 205 -39.28 14.22 -12.78
N HIS A 206 -39.77 13.14 -13.40
CA HIS A 206 -38.90 12.15 -14.03
C HIS A 206 -38.13 12.76 -15.21
N ALA A 207 -38.80 13.63 -15.97
CA ALA A 207 -38.15 14.39 -17.04
C ALA A 207 -37.09 15.35 -16.49
N LEU A 208 -37.40 16.14 -15.45
CA LEU A 208 -36.45 17.04 -14.82
C LEU A 208 -35.26 16.28 -14.21
N PHE A 209 -35.53 15.14 -13.57
CA PHE A 209 -34.49 14.26 -13.06
C PHE A 209 -33.56 13.79 -14.17
N MET A 210 -34.08 13.31 -15.30
CA MET A 210 -33.24 12.84 -16.41
C MET A 210 -32.54 13.98 -17.15
N GLN A 211 -33.10 15.19 -17.19
CA GLN A 211 -32.39 16.39 -17.65
C GLN A 211 -31.18 16.72 -16.78
N ASN A 212 -31.28 16.47 -15.47
CA ASN A 212 -30.14 16.64 -14.57
C ASN A 212 -29.10 15.53 -14.78
N MET A 213 -29.51 14.28 -15.03
CA MET A 213 -28.61 13.12 -15.08
C MET A 213 -27.95 12.86 -16.44
N LEU A 214 -28.57 13.25 -17.55
CA LEU A 214 -27.98 13.10 -18.89
C LEU A 214 -27.12 14.31 -19.24
N VAL A 215 -26.08 14.08 -20.06
CA VAL A 215 -25.31 15.17 -20.64
C VAL A 215 -26.22 15.96 -21.59
N PRO A 216 -26.36 17.28 -21.38
CA PRO A 216 -27.30 18.08 -22.15
C PRO A 216 -26.83 18.19 -23.61
N PRO A 217 -27.70 17.94 -24.59
CA PRO A 217 -27.39 18.14 -25.99
C PRO A 217 -27.28 19.64 -26.31
N SER A 218 -26.39 19.98 -27.24
CA SER A 218 -26.38 21.29 -27.90
C SER A 218 -27.62 21.46 -28.78
N LYS A 219 -27.91 22.71 -29.19
CA LYS A 219 -29.06 23.00 -30.08
C LYS A 219 -29.00 22.23 -31.40
N SER A 220 -27.81 22.06 -31.99
CA SER A 220 -27.62 21.28 -33.22
C SER A 220 -27.84 19.79 -33.01
N GLU A 221 -27.47 19.26 -31.85
CA GLU A 221 -27.70 17.85 -31.52
C GLU A 221 -29.19 17.59 -31.24
N LEU A 222 -29.90 18.51 -30.57
CA LEU A 222 -31.35 18.42 -30.45
C LEU A 222 -32.04 18.37 -31.82
N TYR A 223 -31.61 19.21 -32.76
CA TYR A 223 -32.11 19.13 -34.13
C TYR A 223 -31.83 17.77 -34.79
N GLN A 224 -30.67 17.16 -34.53
CA GLN A 224 -30.36 15.82 -35.04
C GLN A 224 -31.23 14.72 -34.41
N PHE A 225 -31.64 14.86 -33.15
CA PHE A 225 -32.65 13.99 -32.52
C PHE A 225 -34.02 14.17 -33.20
N GLU A 226 -34.45 15.41 -33.43
CA GLU A 226 -35.72 15.74 -34.09
C GLU A 226 -35.74 15.28 -35.57
N ALA A 227 -34.60 15.36 -36.25
CA ALA A 227 -34.46 14.96 -37.65
C ALA A 227 -34.12 13.47 -37.84
N ASN A 228 -34.16 12.63 -36.79
CA ASN A 228 -33.75 11.21 -36.83
C ASN A 228 -32.37 10.97 -37.48
N SER A 229 -31.46 11.92 -37.33
CA SER A 229 -30.15 11.92 -37.99
C SER A 229 -29.04 11.28 -37.13
N PHE A 230 -29.35 10.96 -35.87
CA PHE A 230 -28.48 10.16 -35.00
C PHE A 230 -28.67 8.65 -35.19
N PRO A 231 -27.68 7.81 -34.83
CA PRO A 231 -27.93 6.40 -34.56
C PRO A 231 -29.09 6.27 -33.58
N ARG A 232 -30.00 5.30 -33.84
CA ARG A 232 -31.23 5.10 -33.06
C ARG A 232 -30.95 5.23 -31.55
N PRO A 233 -31.61 6.16 -30.83
CA PRO A 233 -31.36 6.36 -29.41
C PRO A 233 -31.81 5.16 -28.59
N PHE A 234 -31.16 4.95 -27.44
CA PHE A 234 -31.64 4.00 -26.46
C PHE A 234 -32.88 4.60 -25.77
N VAL A 235 -34.04 3.93 -25.89
CA VAL A 235 -35.33 4.47 -25.46
C VAL A 235 -35.73 3.91 -24.09
N ILE A 236 -36.06 4.78 -23.15
CA ILE A 236 -36.57 4.42 -21.83
C ILE A 236 -38.06 4.76 -21.75
N PHE A 237 -38.92 3.74 -21.67
CA PHE A 237 -40.34 3.86 -21.36
C PHE A 237 -40.55 3.80 -19.84
N ASN A 238 -40.68 4.96 -19.19
CA ASN A 238 -41.00 5.04 -17.77
C ASN A 238 -42.50 5.15 -17.55
N ALA A 239 -43.14 3.98 -17.45
CA ALA A 239 -44.54 3.76 -17.09
C ALA A 239 -44.67 3.36 -15.60
N GLY A 240 -43.80 3.90 -14.74
CA GLY A 240 -43.63 3.47 -13.35
C GLY A 240 -44.88 3.50 -12.45
N CYS A 241 -45.86 4.34 -12.78
CA CYS A 241 -47.15 4.38 -12.07
C CYS A 241 -48.02 3.14 -12.35
N PHE A 242 -47.80 2.42 -13.45
CA PHE A 242 -48.56 1.25 -13.85
C PHE A 242 -47.88 -0.04 -13.38
N PRO A 243 -48.56 -0.93 -12.65
CA PRO A 243 -47.93 -2.14 -12.11
C PRO A 243 -47.65 -3.17 -13.20
N CYS A 244 -46.51 -3.87 -13.04
CA CYS A 244 -46.21 -5.07 -13.79
C CYS A 244 -47.19 -6.20 -13.42
N ASN A 245 -47.56 -7.02 -14.40
CA ASN A 245 -48.39 -8.19 -14.17
C ASN A 245 -47.57 -9.34 -13.59
N ARG A 246 -47.86 -9.74 -12.35
CA ARG A 246 -47.19 -10.86 -11.65
C ARG A 246 -47.46 -12.22 -12.28
N HIS A 247 -48.48 -12.33 -13.13
CA HIS A 247 -48.82 -13.56 -13.84
C HIS A 247 -48.10 -13.67 -15.19
N THR A 248 -47.43 -12.61 -15.65
CA THR A 248 -46.53 -12.69 -16.80
C THR A 248 -45.29 -13.52 -16.43
N ALA A 249 -44.89 -14.44 -17.31
CA ALA A 249 -43.75 -15.33 -17.06
C ALA A 249 -42.48 -14.53 -16.67
N GLY A 250 -41.73 -15.03 -15.69
CA GLY A 250 -40.50 -14.37 -15.21
C GLY A 250 -40.69 -13.13 -14.31
N MET A 251 -41.93 -12.65 -14.11
CA MET A 251 -42.23 -11.53 -13.21
C MET A 251 -42.52 -12.03 -11.78
N THR A 252 -41.82 -11.47 -10.80
CA THR A 252 -41.91 -11.93 -9.39
C THR A 252 -42.67 -10.96 -8.49
N SER A 253 -42.81 -9.70 -8.92
CA SER A 253 -43.45 -8.64 -8.16
C SER A 253 -44.28 -7.74 -9.10
N THR A 254 -44.96 -6.75 -8.53
CA THR A 254 -45.65 -5.71 -9.32
C THR A 254 -44.68 -4.72 -9.96
N THR A 255 -43.37 -4.88 -9.75
CA THR A 255 -42.32 -4.02 -10.30
C THR A 255 -41.52 -4.80 -11.34
N SER A 256 -41.13 -4.13 -12.43
CA SER A 256 -40.24 -4.67 -13.46
C SER A 256 -39.39 -3.55 -14.04
N VAL A 257 -38.09 -3.81 -14.16
CA VAL A 257 -37.14 -2.95 -14.90
C VAL A 257 -36.48 -3.84 -15.94
N SER A 258 -37.04 -3.85 -17.15
CA SER A 258 -36.63 -4.75 -18.23
C SER A 258 -35.79 -4.01 -19.26
N LEU A 259 -34.69 -4.61 -19.72
CA LEU A 259 -33.79 -4.05 -20.73
C LEU A 259 -33.63 -5.02 -21.91
N SER A 260 -33.74 -4.51 -23.13
CA SER A 260 -33.29 -5.17 -24.36
C SER A 260 -32.13 -4.37 -24.96
N LEU A 261 -30.97 -5.02 -25.08
CA LEU A 261 -29.75 -4.39 -25.58
C LEU A 261 -29.76 -4.34 -27.12
N CYS A 262 -30.33 -5.37 -27.77
CA CYS A 262 -30.50 -5.42 -29.22
C CYS A 262 -31.49 -4.35 -29.72
N ARG A 263 -32.65 -4.20 -29.05
CA ARG A 263 -33.64 -3.17 -29.42
C ARG A 263 -33.23 -1.77 -29.03
N GLY A 264 -32.30 -1.66 -28.07
CA GLY A 264 -31.96 -0.38 -27.44
C GLY A 264 -33.13 0.17 -26.64
N GLU A 265 -33.81 -0.66 -25.85
CA GLU A 265 -35.02 -0.27 -25.13
C GLU A 265 -34.97 -0.70 -23.65
N MET A 266 -35.56 0.13 -22.79
CA MET A 266 -35.78 -0.17 -21.38
C MET A 266 -37.21 0.19 -20.97
N VAL A 267 -37.83 -0.70 -20.20
CA VAL A 267 -39.23 -0.56 -19.75
C VAL A 267 -39.28 -0.61 -18.23
N ILE A 268 -39.83 0.42 -17.61
CA ILE A 268 -40.05 0.50 -16.16
C ILE A 268 -41.55 0.43 -15.87
N LEU A 269 -41.95 -0.53 -15.04
CA LEU A 269 -43.30 -0.72 -14.54
C LEU A 269 -43.30 -0.86 -13.01
N GLY A 270 -44.31 -0.27 -12.36
CA GLY A 270 -44.63 -0.49 -10.95
C GLY A 270 -43.61 0.05 -9.94
N THR A 271 -42.79 1.00 -10.35
CA THR A 271 -41.91 1.79 -9.48
C THR A 271 -41.80 3.20 -10.04
N GLN A 272 -41.97 4.21 -9.17
CA GLN A 272 -41.79 5.61 -9.54
C GLN A 272 -40.45 6.14 -8.96
N TYR A 273 -39.53 5.26 -8.58
CA TYR A 273 -38.21 5.70 -8.12
C TYR A 273 -37.36 6.14 -9.32
N ALA A 274 -37.00 7.41 -9.40
CA ALA A 274 -36.34 7.98 -10.59
C ALA A 274 -34.96 7.36 -10.86
N GLY A 275 -34.28 6.91 -9.79
CA GLY A 275 -32.98 6.26 -9.87
C GLY A 275 -32.96 4.99 -10.72
N GLU A 276 -34.10 4.36 -11.01
CA GLU A 276 -34.15 3.22 -11.94
C GLU A 276 -33.71 3.61 -13.36
N MET A 277 -34.09 4.80 -13.85
CA MET A 277 -33.70 5.28 -15.19
C MET A 277 -32.17 5.45 -15.29
N LYS A 278 -31.58 6.19 -14.34
CA LYS A 278 -30.14 6.44 -14.27
C LYS A 278 -29.33 5.15 -14.16
N LYS A 279 -29.69 4.26 -13.23
CA LYS A 279 -28.94 3.01 -13.02
C LYS A 279 -29.19 1.98 -14.14
N GLY A 280 -30.30 2.10 -14.86
CA GLY A 280 -30.53 1.40 -16.13
C GLY A 280 -29.54 1.84 -17.20
N VAL A 281 -29.41 3.16 -17.43
CA VAL A 281 -28.39 3.74 -18.33
C VAL A 281 -26.98 3.30 -17.93
N PHE A 282 -26.67 3.27 -16.64
CA PHE A 282 -25.37 2.78 -16.18
C PHE A 282 -25.14 1.30 -16.51
N THR A 283 -26.18 0.45 -16.42
CA THR A 283 -26.10 -0.96 -16.83
C THR A 283 -25.82 -1.09 -18.33
N VAL A 284 -26.42 -0.23 -19.16
CA VAL A 284 -26.17 -0.15 -20.61
C VAL A 284 -24.71 0.24 -20.88
N MET A 285 -24.18 1.24 -20.17
CA MET A 285 -22.75 1.64 -20.27
C MET A 285 -21.81 0.51 -19.80
N MET A 286 -22.18 -0.20 -18.73
CA MET A 286 -21.44 -1.35 -18.21
C MET A 286 -21.33 -2.51 -19.22
N TYR A 287 -22.27 -2.62 -20.17
CA TYR A 287 -22.24 -3.61 -21.25
C TYR A 287 -21.49 -3.11 -22.49
N HIS A 288 -21.80 -1.90 -22.98
CA HIS A 288 -21.26 -1.44 -24.27
C HIS A 288 -19.80 -0.98 -24.19
N MET A 289 -19.37 -0.35 -23.09
CA MET A 289 -18.01 0.20 -23.01
C MET A 289 -16.91 -0.87 -23.15
N PRO A 290 -16.99 -2.04 -22.46
CA PRO A 290 -15.99 -3.10 -22.62
C PRO A 290 -15.90 -3.72 -24.02
N LEU A 291 -16.88 -3.45 -24.89
CA LEU A 291 -16.92 -3.92 -26.28
C LEU A 291 -16.37 -2.87 -27.26
N ARG A 292 -16.06 -1.65 -26.78
CA ARG A 292 -15.59 -0.52 -27.59
C ARG A 292 -14.09 -0.21 -27.33
N PRO A 293 -13.37 0.34 -28.33
CA PRO A 293 -13.83 0.61 -29.69
C PRO A 293 -14.03 -0.68 -30.50
N GLU A 294 -13.26 -1.73 -30.21
CA GLU A 294 -13.41 -3.04 -30.84
C GLU A 294 -13.20 -4.18 -29.83
N ARG A 295 -14.02 -5.24 -29.95
CA ARG A 295 -14.08 -6.36 -28.99
C ARG A 295 -12.79 -7.17 -28.87
N HIS A 296 -11.97 -7.21 -29.92
CA HIS A 296 -10.76 -8.04 -29.99
C HIS A 296 -9.51 -7.35 -29.45
N LEU A 297 -9.60 -6.06 -29.08
CA LEU A 297 -8.47 -5.33 -28.51
C LEU A 297 -8.12 -5.84 -27.11
N GLY A 298 -6.84 -5.70 -26.75
CA GLY A 298 -6.35 -6.08 -25.42
C GLY A 298 -7.04 -5.31 -24.28
N PRO A 299 -7.08 -5.86 -23.05
CA PRO A 299 -7.80 -5.25 -21.92
C PRO A 299 -7.43 -3.79 -21.61
N ALA A 300 -6.17 -3.39 -21.84
CA ALA A 300 -5.74 -2.01 -21.60
C ALA A 300 -6.31 -1.00 -22.62
N GLU A 301 -6.66 -1.43 -23.84
CA GLU A 301 -7.15 -0.56 -24.92
C GLU A 301 -8.67 -0.39 -24.92
N ARG A 302 -9.40 -1.33 -24.30
CA ARG A 302 -10.87 -1.29 -24.23
C ARG A 302 -11.35 -0.24 -23.23
N ALA A 303 -12.56 0.28 -23.42
CA ALA A 303 -13.13 1.26 -22.50
C ALA A 303 -13.66 0.56 -21.23
N LEU A 304 -13.16 0.98 -20.07
CA LEU A 304 -13.48 0.41 -18.76
C LEU A 304 -14.53 1.27 -18.05
N PRO A 305 -15.80 0.84 -17.96
CA PRO A 305 -16.80 1.53 -17.15
C PRO A 305 -16.62 1.19 -15.66
N LEU A 306 -16.84 2.18 -14.79
CA LEU A 306 -16.49 2.14 -13.38
C LEU A 306 -17.60 2.75 -12.52
N HIS A 307 -17.87 2.11 -11.38
CA HIS A 307 -18.68 2.72 -10.32
C HIS A 307 -17.73 3.37 -9.31
N SER A 308 -17.35 4.61 -9.59
CA SER A 308 -16.30 5.35 -8.87
C SER A 308 -16.63 6.82 -8.75
N SER A 309 -15.99 7.52 -7.82
CA SER A 309 -15.83 8.97 -7.91
C SER A 309 -14.49 9.27 -8.59
N CYS A 310 -14.40 10.41 -9.29
CA CYS A 310 -13.19 10.78 -10.00
C CYS A 310 -12.93 12.28 -9.85
N ASN A 311 -11.69 12.64 -9.53
CA ASN A 311 -11.23 14.02 -9.51
C ASN A 311 -9.86 14.16 -10.20
N VAL A 312 -9.52 15.41 -10.51
CA VAL A 312 -8.25 15.75 -11.15
C VAL A 312 -7.59 16.92 -10.42
N GLY A 313 -6.30 16.78 -10.12
CA GLY A 313 -5.51 17.82 -9.50
C GLY A 313 -5.04 18.90 -10.48
N PRO A 314 -4.40 19.97 -9.98
CA PRO A 314 -3.93 21.09 -10.80
C PRO A 314 -2.94 20.69 -11.91
N GLU A 315 -2.13 19.65 -11.66
CA GLU A 315 -1.13 19.12 -12.60
C GLU A 315 -1.72 18.09 -13.58
N GLY A 316 -3.04 17.88 -13.55
CA GLY A 316 -3.72 16.89 -14.40
C GLY A 316 -3.62 15.46 -13.88
N ASP A 317 -3.18 15.26 -12.63
CA ASP A 317 -3.13 13.96 -11.97
C ASP A 317 -4.54 13.49 -11.61
N VAL A 318 -4.94 12.32 -12.11
CA VAL A 318 -6.31 11.80 -11.97
C VAL A 318 -6.35 10.74 -10.87
N SER A 319 -7.35 10.83 -9.99
CA SER A 319 -7.59 9.84 -8.92
C SER A 319 -8.99 9.24 -9.03
N LEU A 320 -9.06 7.91 -9.02
CA LEU A 320 -10.30 7.13 -8.95
C LEU A 320 -10.55 6.63 -7.53
N PHE A 321 -11.76 6.83 -7.02
CA PHE A 321 -12.18 6.40 -5.69
C PHE A 321 -13.28 5.35 -5.81
N PHE A 322 -13.02 4.15 -5.30
CA PHE A 322 -13.98 3.05 -5.26
C PHE A 322 -14.44 2.82 -3.84
N GLY A 323 -15.74 2.74 -3.60
CA GLY A 323 -16.25 2.54 -2.26
C GLY A 323 -17.75 2.33 -2.26
N LEU A 324 -18.24 1.57 -1.28
CA LEU A 324 -19.68 1.42 -1.06
C LEU A 324 -20.23 2.57 -0.23
N SER A 325 -21.56 2.70 -0.19
CA SER A 325 -22.23 3.72 0.64
C SER A 325 -21.71 3.67 2.08
N GLY A 326 -21.35 4.83 2.64
CA GLY A 326 -20.84 4.94 4.02
C GLY A 326 -19.32 4.80 4.18
N THR A 327 -18.58 4.51 3.12
CA THR A 327 -17.09 4.45 3.12
C THR A 327 -16.41 5.82 2.93
N GLY A 328 -17.18 6.91 2.81
CA GLY A 328 -16.64 8.25 2.62
C GLY A 328 -16.21 8.60 1.19
N LYS A 329 -16.65 7.84 0.17
CA LYS A 329 -16.31 8.02 -1.26
C LYS A 329 -16.52 9.45 -1.76
N THR A 330 -17.73 9.99 -1.64
CA THR A 330 -18.07 11.36 -2.05
C THR A 330 -17.30 12.39 -1.21
N THR A 331 -17.20 12.17 0.11
CA THR A 331 -16.51 13.08 1.04
C THR A 331 -15.00 13.20 0.80
N LEU A 332 -14.34 12.13 0.35
CA LEU A 332 -12.90 12.11 0.06
C LEU A 332 -12.57 12.53 -1.37
N SER A 333 -13.50 12.37 -2.31
CA SER A 333 -13.33 12.81 -3.70
C SER A 333 -13.70 14.28 -3.92
N ALA A 334 -14.61 14.83 -3.10
CA ALA A 334 -14.93 16.26 -3.02
C ALA A 334 -13.82 17.02 -2.27
N ASP A 335 -12.70 17.20 -2.96
CA ASP A 335 -11.55 17.98 -2.51
C ASP A 335 -11.61 19.39 -3.15
N PRO A 336 -11.68 20.47 -2.35
CA PRO A 336 -11.69 21.83 -2.88
C PRO A 336 -10.47 22.19 -3.75
N ALA A 337 -9.34 21.51 -3.56
CA ALA A 337 -8.11 21.74 -4.33
C ALA A 337 -8.09 20.99 -5.67
N ARG A 338 -9.06 20.10 -5.93
CA ARG A 338 -9.14 19.25 -7.11
C ARG A 338 -10.47 19.46 -7.82
N LYS A 339 -10.47 19.39 -9.15
CA LYS A 339 -11.71 19.50 -9.91
C LYS A 339 -12.44 18.16 -9.92
N LEU A 340 -13.74 18.18 -9.63
CA LEU A 340 -14.58 16.98 -9.67
C LEU A 340 -14.92 16.64 -11.12
N ILE A 341 -14.61 15.43 -11.57
CA ILE A 341 -15.05 14.92 -12.88
C ILE A 341 -16.46 14.33 -12.73
N GLY A 342 -16.71 13.56 -11.66
CA GLY A 342 -18.04 13.06 -11.33
C GLY A 342 -18.03 12.22 -10.05
N ASP A 343 -19.21 11.91 -9.53
CA ASP A 343 -19.37 11.25 -8.23
C ASP A 343 -19.53 9.72 -8.31
N ASP A 344 -20.25 9.18 -9.29
CA ASP A 344 -20.76 7.81 -9.20
C ASP A 344 -20.36 6.89 -10.36
N GLU A 345 -20.22 7.40 -11.59
CA GLU A 345 -20.20 6.60 -12.82
C GLU A 345 -19.21 7.18 -13.85
N HIS A 346 -18.13 6.46 -14.18
CA HIS A 346 -17.09 6.91 -15.13
C HIS A 346 -16.75 5.86 -16.16
N VAL A 347 -16.03 6.27 -17.20
CA VAL A 347 -15.37 5.38 -18.15
C VAL A 347 -13.91 5.78 -18.31
N TRP A 348 -13.00 4.82 -18.17
CA TRP A 348 -11.58 4.98 -18.48
C TRP A 348 -11.29 4.38 -19.86
N THR A 349 -11.08 5.23 -20.85
CA THR A 349 -10.76 4.87 -22.24
C THR A 349 -9.26 4.69 -22.44
N SER A 350 -8.81 4.56 -23.69
CA SER A 350 -7.39 4.62 -24.06
C SER A 350 -6.84 6.05 -24.10
N LYS A 351 -7.71 7.08 -24.07
CA LYS A 351 -7.33 8.51 -24.09
C LYS A 351 -7.35 9.16 -22.70
N GLY A 352 -8.26 8.72 -21.83
CA GLY A 352 -8.42 9.33 -20.52
C GLY A 352 -9.69 8.88 -19.81
N VAL A 353 -10.28 9.77 -19.00
CA VAL A 353 -11.46 9.47 -18.18
C VAL A 353 -12.57 10.46 -18.45
N PHE A 354 -13.81 9.98 -18.55
CA PHE A 354 -14.99 10.83 -18.64
C PHE A 354 -16.11 10.35 -17.70
N ASN A 355 -16.95 11.29 -17.26
CA ASN A 355 -18.16 11.00 -16.48
C ASN A 355 -19.27 10.47 -17.38
N ILE A 356 -20.07 9.52 -16.90
CA ILE A 356 -21.25 9.04 -17.64
C ILE A 356 -22.41 10.06 -17.51
N GLU A 357 -22.47 10.77 -16.39
CA GLU A 357 -23.62 11.60 -16.01
C GLU A 357 -23.42 13.09 -16.33
N GLY A 358 -24.50 13.79 -16.69
CA GLY A 358 -24.55 15.25 -16.76
C GLY A 358 -24.75 15.96 -15.41
N GLY A 359 -24.94 15.20 -14.33
CA GLY A 359 -25.23 15.71 -13.00
C GLY A 359 -24.84 14.77 -11.87
N CYS A 360 -25.39 15.03 -10.68
CA CYS A 360 -25.12 14.25 -9.47
C CYS A 360 -26.44 13.83 -8.79
N TYR A 361 -26.46 12.62 -8.22
CA TYR A 361 -27.61 12.07 -7.50
C TYR A 361 -27.27 11.71 -6.04
N ALA A 362 -27.09 12.74 -5.23
CA ALA A 362 -26.56 12.66 -3.87
C ALA A 362 -27.60 12.18 -2.85
N LYS A 363 -27.14 11.56 -1.76
CA LYS A 363 -27.96 11.29 -0.57
C LYS A 363 -28.16 12.57 0.23
N CYS A 364 -29.35 12.73 0.82
CA CYS A 364 -29.70 13.91 1.60
C CYS A 364 -29.81 13.66 3.10
N ILE A 365 -29.78 12.41 3.55
CA ILE A 365 -29.91 12.07 4.97
C ILE A 365 -28.76 12.68 5.77
N ASN A 366 -29.09 13.37 6.85
CA ASN A 366 -28.16 14.10 7.74
C ASN A 366 -27.30 15.17 7.01
N LEU A 367 -27.77 15.65 5.86
CA LEU A 367 -27.10 16.69 5.09
C LEU A 367 -27.16 18.02 5.85
N SER A 368 -25.99 18.63 6.07
CA SER A 368 -25.88 19.99 6.59
C SER A 368 -24.85 20.76 5.79
N ARG A 369 -25.00 22.08 5.74
CA ARG A 369 -24.08 22.96 5.03
C ARG A 369 -22.66 22.89 5.59
N GLU A 370 -22.52 22.65 6.89
CA GLU A 370 -21.22 22.51 7.55
C GLU A 370 -20.49 21.23 7.14
N LYS A 371 -21.23 20.11 6.96
CA LYS A 371 -20.64 18.81 6.61
C LYS A 371 -20.36 18.69 5.12
N GLU A 372 -21.28 19.12 4.27
CA GLU A 372 -21.21 18.98 2.81
C GLU A 372 -21.73 20.25 2.10
N PRO A 373 -20.97 21.36 2.15
CA PRO A 373 -21.42 22.67 1.65
C PRO A 373 -21.73 22.67 0.15
N GLU A 374 -20.93 21.97 -0.66
CA GLU A 374 -21.09 21.93 -2.12
C GLU A 374 -22.42 21.27 -2.53
N ILE A 375 -22.75 20.13 -1.92
CA ILE A 375 -24.02 19.44 -2.18
C ILE A 375 -25.18 20.28 -1.67
N TYR A 376 -25.08 20.84 -0.46
CA TYR A 376 -26.12 21.67 0.14
C TYR A 376 -26.44 22.90 -0.73
N ASP A 377 -25.41 23.61 -1.20
CA ASP A 377 -25.56 24.83 -2.01
C ASP A 377 -26.01 24.53 -3.45
N ALA A 378 -25.79 23.30 -3.95
CA ALA A 378 -26.35 22.83 -5.21
C ALA A 378 -27.86 22.54 -5.15
N ILE A 379 -28.48 22.49 -3.96
CA ILE A 379 -29.93 22.30 -3.82
C ILE A 379 -30.61 23.64 -4.03
N ARG A 380 -31.04 23.91 -5.26
CA ARG A 380 -31.70 25.17 -5.65
C ARG A 380 -32.71 24.93 -6.77
N PHE A 381 -33.25 26.00 -7.36
CA PHE A 381 -34.08 25.89 -8.57
C PHE A 381 -33.39 25.05 -9.66
N GLY A 382 -34.13 24.12 -10.25
CA GLY A 382 -33.64 23.10 -11.19
C GLY A 382 -33.25 21.77 -10.54
N SER A 383 -33.11 21.70 -9.21
CA SER A 383 -32.81 20.46 -8.49
C SER A 383 -34.09 19.71 -8.11
N VAL A 384 -34.01 18.38 -8.04
CA VAL A 384 -35.11 17.50 -7.59
C VAL A 384 -34.74 16.88 -6.25
N LEU A 385 -35.58 17.07 -5.23
CA LEU A 385 -35.50 16.37 -3.95
C LEU A 385 -36.51 15.23 -3.92
N GLU A 386 -36.03 14.00 -3.73
CA GLU A 386 -36.86 12.81 -3.75
C GLU A 386 -36.99 12.22 -2.35
N ASN A 387 -38.23 12.03 -1.90
CA ASN A 387 -38.62 11.42 -0.63
C ASN A 387 -38.13 12.18 0.62
N VAL A 388 -37.90 13.49 0.55
CA VAL A 388 -37.51 14.32 1.70
C VAL A 388 -38.72 14.80 2.50
N VAL A 389 -38.52 15.05 3.79
CA VAL A 389 -39.51 15.69 4.66
C VAL A 389 -39.17 17.18 4.79
N PHE A 390 -40.18 18.04 4.76
CA PHE A 390 -40.02 19.47 4.94
C PHE A 390 -41.18 20.04 5.76
N ASP A 391 -40.97 21.18 6.39
CA ASP A 391 -42.01 21.92 7.11
C ASP A 391 -43.02 22.54 6.13
N GLU A 392 -44.33 22.26 6.26
CA GLU A 392 -45.30 22.65 5.23
C GLU A 392 -45.49 24.18 5.11
N TRP A 393 -45.15 24.94 6.15
CA TRP A 393 -45.31 26.39 6.21
C TRP A 393 -44.08 27.11 5.67
N SER A 394 -42.91 26.83 6.23
CA SER A 394 -41.64 27.46 5.85
C SER A 394 -40.98 26.82 4.63
N ARG A 395 -41.42 25.62 4.24
CA ARG A 395 -40.85 24.80 3.15
C ARG A 395 -39.37 24.42 3.36
N LYS A 396 -38.83 24.60 4.56
CA LYS A 396 -37.47 24.16 4.90
C LYS A 396 -37.43 22.65 5.02
N VAL A 397 -36.46 22.04 4.35
CA VAL A 397 -36.25 20.59 4.37
C VAL A 397 -35.59 20.19 5.68
N ASP A 398 -36.11 19.13 6.28
CA ASP A 398 -35.53 18.46 7.44
C ASP A 398 -34.78 17.21 6.95
N TYR A 399 -33.47 17.36 6.81
CA TYR A 399 -32.58 16.30 6.32
C TYR A 399 -32.31 15.20 7.34
N ASP A 400 -32.65 15.42 8.62
CA ASP A 400 -32.52 14.43 9.69
C ASP A 400 -33.78 13.55 9.81
N ASN A 401 -34.90 13.97 9.20
CA ASN A 401 -36.17 13.26 9.26
C ASN A 401 -36.30 12.17 8.17
N VAL A 402 -36.23 10.92 8.63
CA VAL A 402 -36.31 9.71 7.79
C VAL A 402 -37.67 9.03 7.82
N SER A 403 -38.73 9.71 8.27
CA SER A 403 -40.06 9.12 8.41
C SER A 403 -40.65 8.56 7.10
N LEU A 404 -40.21 9.08 5.94
CA LEU A 404 -40.52 8.51 4.62
C LEU A 404 -39.56 7.37 4.24
N THR A 405 -38.26 7.63 4.34
CA THR A 405 -37.18 6.69 4.01
C THR A 405 -35.83 7.23 4.47
N GLU A 406 -34.85 6.35 4.69
CA GLU A 406 -33.45 6.74 4.81
C GLU A 406 -32.78 7.04 3.44
N ASN A 407 -33.39 6.59 2.33
CA ASN A 407 -32.89 6.82 0.97
C ASN A 407 -33.40 8.16 0.38
N THR A 408 -33.31 9.23 1.16
CA THR A 408 -33.58 10.59 0.66
C THR A 408 -32.51 11.00 -0.35
N ARG A 409 -32.91 11.68 -1.43
CA ARG A 409 -32.01 12.00 -2.53
C ARG A 409 -32.19 13.41 -3.09
N CYS A 410 -31.15 13.95 -3.69
CA CYS A 410 -31.20 15.15 -4.51
C CYS A 410 -30.53 14.89 -5.86
N ALA A 411 -31.19 15.27 -6.96
CA ALA A 411 -30.62 15.29 -8.29
C ALA A 411 -30.44 16.72 -8.78
N TYR A 412 -29.25 17.07 -9.24
CA TYR A 412 -28.93 18.40 -9.77
C TYR A 412 -27.90 18.33 -10.91
N PRO A 413 -27.86 19.32 -11.82
CA PRO A 413 -26.86 19.38 -12.89
C PRO A 413 -25.43 19.53 -12.35
N LEU A 414 -24.45 18.97 -13.05
CA LEU A 414 -23.07 18.93 -12.57
C LEU A 414 -22.45 20.33 -12.42
N HIS A 415 -22.84 21.26 -13.30
CA HIS A 415 -22.39 22.66 -13.26
C HIS A 415 -22.91 23.44 -12.04
N TYR A 416 -23.73 22.84 -11.17
CA TYR A 416 -24.09 23.42 -9.88
C TYR A 416 -22.96 23.26 -8.84
N ILE A 417 -22.03 22.34 -9.06
CA ILE A 417 -20.83 22.17 -8.26
C ILE A 417 -19.74 23.13 -8.76
N PRO A 418 -19.30 24.12 -7.96
CA PRO A 418 -18.41 25.19 -8.46
C PRO A 418 -17.05 24.70 -9.00
N ASN A 419 -16.49 23.64 -8.43
CA ASN A 419 -15.22 23.02 -8.80
C ASN A 419 -15.40 21.83 -9.77
N ALA A 420 -16.58 21.60 -10.34
CA ALA A 420 -16.73 20.57 -11.36
C ALA A 420 -15.97 20.90 -12.66
N LEU A 421 -15.40 19.87 -13.28
CA LEU A 421 -14.81 19.97 -14.60
C LEU A 421 -15.93 19.88 -15.65
N ILE A 422 -16.09 20.92 -16.48
CA ILE A 422 -17.05 20.96 -17.58
C ILE A 422 -16.31 21.34 -18.87
N PRO A 423 -16.31 20.53 -19.93
CA PRO A 423 -16.90 19.19 -20.02
C PRO A 423 -16.27 18.21 -19.03
N ALA A 424 -17.05 17.26 -18.51
CA ALA A 424 -16.59 16.30 -17.50
C ALA A 424 -15.79 15.13 -18.12
N LYS A 425 -14.70 15.50 -18.79
CA LYS A 425 -13.75 14.63 -19.48
C LYS A 425 -12.34 15.20 -19.33
N ILE A 426 -11.37 14.31 -19.19
CA ILE A 426 -9.94 14.65 -19.20
C ILE A 426 -9.16 13.64 -20.03
N ASP A 427 -8.21 14.12 -20.85
CA ASP A 427 -7.29 13.29 -21.64
C ASP A 427 -6.01 12.97 -20.84
N SER A 428 -6.21 12.55 -19.59
CA SER A 428 -5.16 12.11 -18.66
C SER A 428 -5.56 10.78 -18.04
N HIS A 429 -4.58 9.95 -17.73
CA HIS A 429 -4.79 8.66 -17.10
C HIS A 429 -4.72 8.74 -15.56
N PRO A 430 -5.55 7.97 -14.85
CA PRO A 430 -5.43 7.77 -13.41
C PRO A 430 -4.01 7.43 -12.96
N SER A 431 -3.41 8.32 -12.19
CA SER A 431 -2.15 8.07 -11.47
C SER A 431 -2.41 7.31 -10.17
N ASN A 432 -3.64 7.41 -9.62
CA ASN A 432 -4.03 6.76 -8.38
C ASN A 432 -5.41 6.08 -8.48
N VAL A 433 -5.49 4.85 -8.00
CA VAL A 433 -6.72 4.08 -7.77
C VAL A 433 -6.84 3.80 -6.28
N ILE A 434 -7.85 4.34 -5.62
CA ILE A 434 -8.04 4.25 -4.17
C ILE A 434 -9.29 3.42 -3.90
N LEU A 435 -9.09 2.24 -3.30
CA LEU A 435 -10.14 1.33 -2.86
C LEU A 435 -10.47 1.63 -1.39
N LEU A 436 -11.65 2.16 -1.13
CA LEU A 436 -12.15 2.50 0.21
C LEU A 436 -12.87 1.32 0.83
N THR A 437 -12.49 0.99 2.07
CA THR A 437 -13.18 -0.01 2.89
C THR A 437 -13.44 0.55 4.27
N CYS A 438 -14.61 0.25 4.85
CA CYS A 438 -14.87 0.48 6.26
C CYS A 438 -14.69 -0.84 7.00
N ASP A 439 -13.47 -1.16 7.45
CA ASP A 439 -13.24 -2.36 8.25
C ASP A 439 -13.69 -2.15 9.70
N ALA A 440 -14.88 -2.66 10.05
CA ALA A 440 -15.39 -2.58 11.41
C ALA A 440 -14.81 -3.68 12.34
N PHE A 441 -13.97 -4.58 11.83
CA PHE A 441 -13.29 -5.60 12.63
C PHE A 441 -11.92 -5.12 13.14
N GLY A 442 -11.40 -4.02 12.60
CA GLY A 442 -10.18 -3.36 13.09
C GLY A 442 -8.89 -4.11 12.80
N VAL A 443 -8.87 -4.94 11.75
CA VAL A 443 -7.75 -5.80 11.35
C VAL A 443 -6.97 -5.22 10.18
N LEU A 444 -7.58 -4.38 9.35
CA LEU A 444 -6.92 -3.76 8.20
C LEU A 444 -6.12 -2.52 8.63
N PRO A 445 -4.91 -2.34 8.08
CA PRO A 445 -4.14 -1.12 8.32
C PRO A 445 -4.85 0.11 7.73
N PRO A 446 -4.53 1.34 8.19
CA PRO A 446 -5.12 2.57 7.67
C PRO A 446 -4.99 2.73 6.15
N ILE A 447 -3.84 2.34 5.58
CA ILE A 447 -3.59 2.35 4.14
C ILE A 447 -2.65 1.20 3.74
N SER A 448 -2.77 0.71 2.52
CA SER A 448 -1.85 -0.27 1.93
C SER A 448 -1.66 -0.01 0.45
N LYS A 449 -0.41 -0.10 -0.03
CA LYS A 449 -0.10 -0.12 -1.47
C LYS A 449 -0.34 -1.53 -2.00
N LEU A 450 -1.08 -1.67 -3.08
CA LEU A 450 -1.48 -2.96 -3.63
C LEU A 450 -0.59 -3.37 -4.81
N THR A 451 -0.23 -4.65 -4.91
CA THR A 451 0.27 -5.25 -6.16
C THR A 451 -0.85 -5.42 -7.17
N LYS A 452 -0.53 -5.66 -8.44
CA LYS A 452 -1.49 -5.91 -9.52
C LYS A 452 -2.53 -6.97 -9.16
N GLU A 453 -2.08 -8.11 -8.62
CA GLU A 453 -2.95 -9.23 -8.23
C GLU A 453 -3.85 -8.85 -7.06
N GLN A 454 -3.32 -8.09 -6.10
CA GLN A 454 -4.08 -7.59 -4.96
C GLN A 454 -5.14 -6.57 -5.40
N VAL A 455 -4.84 -5.69 -6.36
CA VAL A 455 -5.83 -4.78 -6.95
C VAL A 455 -6.99 -5.55 -7.51
N MET A 456 -6.72 -6.55 -8.36
CA MET A 456 -7.77 -7.39 -8.95
C MET A 456 -8.60 -8.08 -7.85
N TYR A 457 -7.95 -8.67 -6.85
CA TYR A 457 -8.62 -9.37 -5.76
C TYR A 457 -9.53 -8.45 -4.94
N HIS A 458 -9.01 -7.31 -4.48
CA HIS A 458 -9.77 -6.37 -3.65
C HIS A 458 -10.87 -5.67 -4.45
N PHE A 459 -10.63 -5.38 -5.72
CA PHE A 459 -11.63 -4.82 -6.61
C PHE A 459 -12.78 -5.81 -6.87
N ILE A 460 -12.48 -7.07 -7.21
CA ILE A 460 -13.51 -8.11 -7.39
C ILE A 460 -14.27 -8.39 -6.08
N SER A 461 -13.60 -8.31 -4.93
CA SER A 461 -14.25 -8.53 -3.63
C SER A 461 -15.19 -7.38 -3.27
N GLY A 462 -14.76 -6.14 -3.49
CA GLY A 462 -15.48 -4.91 -3.12
C GLY A 462 -15.98 -4.94 -1.68
N TYR A 463 -15.07 -5.25 -0.77
CA TYR A 463 -15.34 -5.44 0.66
C TYR A 463 -15.56 -4.11 1.40
N THR A 464 -16.50 -4.12 2.33
CA THR A 464 -16.69 -3.14 3.41
C THR A 464 -17.38 -3.83 4.59
N ALA A 465 -17.52 -3.17 5.74
CA ALA A 465 -18.42 -3.61 6.80
C ALA A 465 -19.55 -2.58 7.02
N LYS A 466 -20.74 -3.10 7.35
CA LYS A 466 -21.84 -2.32 7.95
C LYS A 466 -21.55 -2.15 9.43
N VAL A 467 -21.81 -0.96 9.94
CA VAL A 467 -21.49 -0.59 11.33
C VAL A 467 -22.77 -0.66 12.17
N ALA A 468 -22.66 -1.21 13.37
CA ALA A 468 -23.78 -1.27 14.32
C ALA A 468 -24.32 0.13 14.64
N GLY A 469 -25.65 0.27 14.70
CA GLY A 469 -26.32 1.55 15.03
C GLY A 469 -26.36 2.62 13.93
N THR A 470 -25.74 2.37 12.76
CA THR A 470 -25.81 3.30 11.61
C THR A 470 -26.77 2.84 10.51
N GLU A 471 -27.21 1.58 10.54
CA GLU A 471 -28.23 1.03 9.64
C GLU A 471 -29.29 0.30 10.48
N MET A 472 -30.57 0.49 10.12
CA MET A 472 -31.69 -0.18 10.79
C MET A 472 -31.50 -1.71 10.83
N GLY A 473 -31.54 -2.29 12.04
CA GLY A 473 -31.46 -3.73 12.28
C GLY A 473 -30.04 -4.30 12.39
N VAL A 474 -28.99 -3.48 12.29
CA VAL A 474 -27.60 -3.91 12.49
C VAL A 474 -27.17 -3.59 13.92
N THR A 475 -27.14 -4.62 14.78
CA THR A 475 -26.71 -4.52 16.18
C THR A 475 -25.22 -4.83 16.37
N GLU A 476 -24.60 -5.52 15.41
CA GLU A 476 -23.18 -5.88 15.39
C GLU A 476 -22.61 -5.69 13.98
N PRO A 477 -21.30 -5.43 13.83
CA PRO A 477 -20.70 -5.24 12.51
C PRO A 477 -20.88 -6.44 11.58
N GLN A 478 -21.20 -6.17 10.32
CA GLN A 478 -21.40 -7.23 9.31
C GLN A 478 -20.58 -6.97 8.05
N ALA A 479 -19.76 -7.94 7.65
CA ALA A 479 -19.04 -7.91 6.39
C ALA A 479 -20.02 -7.84 5.21
N THR A 480 -19.75 -6.95 4.26
CA THR A 480 -20.54 -6.72 3.06
C THR A 480 -19.61 -6.71 1.85
N PHE A 481 -20.00 -7.40 0.80
CA PHE A 481 -19.22 -7.54 -0.42
C PHE A 481 -20.07 -7.11 -1.62
N SER A 482 -19.47 -6.35 -2.53
CA SER A 482 -20.11 -5.99 -3.79
C SER A 482 -19.07 -5.92 -4.88
N ALA A 483 -19.11 -6.88 -5.81
CA ALA A 483 -18.05 -7.01 -6.79
C ALA A 483 -17.80 -5.71 -7.57
N CYS A 484 -16.53 -5.34 -7.75
CA CYS A 484 -16.09 -4.10 -8.39
C CYS A 484 -16.72 -2.84 -7.77
N PHE A 485 -17.13 -2.90 -6.50
CA PHE A 485 -17.88 -1.86 -5.78
C PHE A 485 -19.20 -1.44 -6.45
N GLY A 486 -19.68 -2.23 -7.42
CA GLY A 486 -20.80 -1.91 -8.30
C GLY A 486 -21.59 -3.15 -8.73
N GLY A 487 -21.48 -4.27 -8.00
CA GLY A 487 -21.98 -5.59 -8.38
C GLY A 487 -23.38 -5.63 -9.01
N PRO A 488 -24.37 -4.89 -8.48
CA PRO A 488 -25.72 -4.86 -9.05
C PRO A 488 -25.85 -4.26 -10.45
N PHE A 489 -24.85 -3.51 -10.90
CA PHE A 489 -24.80 -2.79 -12.17
C PHE A 489 -23.91 -3.49 -13.21
N LEU A 490 -23.08 -4.44 -12.77
CA LEU A 490 -22.18 -5.16 -13.67
C LEU A 490 -23.00 -5.95 -14.70
N ALA A 491 -22.69 -5.72 -15.97
CA ALA A 491 -23.27 -6.48 -17.07
C ALA A 491 -22.47 -7.76 -17.29
N MET A 492 -21.15 -7.69 -17.36
CA MET A 492 -20.25 -8.82 -17.58
C MET A 492 -19.71 -9.42 -16.27
N HIS A 493 -18.99 -10.54 -16.38
CA HIS A 493 -18.36 -11.15 -15.21
C HIS A 493 -17.32 -10.19 -14.59
N PRO A 494 -17.27 -10.03 -13.24
CA PRO A 494 -16.40 -9.08 -12.55
C PRO A 494 -14.93 -9.16 -12.94
N TYR A 495 -14.46 -10.37 -13.27
CA TYR A 495 -13.10 -10.62 -13.73
C TYR A 495 -12.68 -9.71 -14.90
N HIS A 496 -13.55 -9.48 -15.88
CA HIS A 496 -13.20 -8.67 -17.06
C HIS A 496 -12.93 -7.21 -16.70
N TYR A 497 -13.71 -6.63 -15.78
CA TYR A 497 -13.48 -5.27 -15.30
C TYR A 497 -12.18 -5.17 -14.50
N ALA A 498 -11.89 -6.18 -13.67
CA ALA A 498 -10.65 -6.24 -12.89
C ALA A 498 -9.41 -6.43 -13.77
N GLU A 499 -9.51 -7.26 -14.82
CA GLU A 499 -8.46 -7.46 -15.81
C GLU A 499 -8.15 -6.16 -16.56
N MET A 500 -9.17 -5.44 -17.02
CA MET A 500 -9.00 -4.13 -17.67
C MET A 500 -8.39 -3.10 -16.71
N LEU A 501 -8.84 -3.04 -15.45
CA LEU A 501 -8.30 -2.12 -14.44
C LEU A 501 -6.81 -2.37 -14.21
N ALA A 502 -6.42 -3.62 -14.01
CA ALA A 502 -5.03 -4.02 -13.80
C ALA A 502 -4.16 -3.74 -15.03
N ALA A 503 -4.65 -4.04 -16.23
CA ALA A 503 -3.92 -3.80 -17.47
C ALA A 503 -3.73 -2.30 -17.74
N LYS A 504 -4.72 -1.46 -17.43
CA LYS A 504 -4.61 0.00 -17.57
C LYS A 504 -3.64 0.61 -16.55
N LEU A 505 -3.67 0.17 -15.30
CA LEU A 505 -2.70 0.60 -14.29
C LEU A 505 -1.26 0.27 -14.70
N GLU A 506 -1.04 -0.93 -15.23
CA GLU A 506 0.28 -1.37 -15.72
C GLU A 506 0.74 -0.55 -16.93
N LYS A 507 -0.13 -0.34 -17.92
CA LYS A 507 0.19 0.44 -19.13
C LYS A 507 0.56 1.89 -18.81
N HIS A 508 -0.10 2.51 -17.84
CA HIS A 508 0.02 3.95 -17.57
C HIS A 508 0.86 4.28 -16.32
N GLY A 509 1.40 3.27 -15.62
CA GLY A 509 2.28 3.48 -14.46
C GLY A 509 1.55 3.98 -13.20
N GLY A 510 0.25 3.76 -13.09
CA GLY A 510 -0.57 4.19 -11.95
C GLY A 510 -0.34 3.35 -10.69
N HIS A 511 -0.66 3.92 -9.53
CA HIS A 511 -0.61 3.25 -8.24
C HIS A 511 -1.99 2.89 -7.74
N ALA A 512 -2.08 1.81 -6.96
CA ALA A 512 -3.33 1.41 -6.33
C ALA A 512 -3.18 1.23 -4.82
N TRP A 513 -4.20 1.66 -4.10
CA TRP A 513 -4.19 1.81 -2.66
C TRP A 513 -5.47 1.21 -2.07
N LEU A 514 -5.35 0.51 -0.94
CA LEU A 514 -6.49 0.14 -0.10
C LEU A 514 -6.48 1.06 1.13
N LEU A 515 -7.52 1.89 1.27
CA LEU A 515 -7.65 2.84 2.37
C LEU A 515 -8.78 2.39 3.31
N ASN A 516 -8.46 2.22 4.59
CA ASN A 516 -9.42 1.87 5.62
C ASN A 516 -10.00 3.15 6.26
N THR A 517 -11.30 3.37 6.09
CA THR A 517 -12.08 4.45 6.74
C THR A 517 -12.87 3.95 7.95
N GLY A 518 -12.70 2.67 8.30
CA GLY A 518 -13.33 1.98 9.41
C GLY A 518 -12.51 2.06 10.69
N TRP A 519 -12.52 1.00 11.49
CA TRP A 519 -11.89 0.92 12.80
C TRP A 519 -10.42 0.51 12.68
N VAL A 520 -9.62 1.00 13.64
CA VAL A 520 -8.23 0.60 13.88
C VAL A 520 -8.01 0.42 15.38
N GLY A 521 -7.03 -0.39 15.77
CA GLY A 521 -6.72 -0.66 17.18
C GLY A 521 -7.70 -1.62 17.88
N GLY A 522 -8.61 -2.25 17.13
CA GLY A 522 -9.59 -3.21 17.63
C GLY A 522 -10.91 -3.14 16.86
N ALA A 523 -11.76 -4.16 17.03
CA ALA A 523 -13.09 -4.17 16.41
C ALA A 523 -14.00 -3.05 16.95
N TYR A 524 -15.11 -2.80 16.26
CA TYR A 524 -16.17 -1.90 16.71
C TYR A 524 -16.51 -2.10 18.20
N GLY A 525 -16.56 -1.01 18.96
CA GLY A 525 -16.80 -1.00 20.41
C GLY A 525 -15.53 -1.12 21.26
N ILE A 526 -14.40 -1.55 20.68
CA ILE A 526 -13.07 -1.61 21.34
C ILE A 526 -12.10 -0.62 20.68
N GLY A 527 -11.96 -0.68 19.36
CA GLY A 527 -11.09 0.21 18.60
C GLY A 527 -11.74 1.56 18.28
N GLU A 528 -11.00 2.41 17.59
CA GLU A 528 -11.46 3.74 17.19
C GLU A 528 -11.68 3.79 15.68
N ARG A 529 -12.78 4.45 15.25
CA ARG A 529 -13.00 4.71 13.83
C ARG A 529 -11.99 5.75 13.34
N CYS A 530 -11.34 5.48 12.21
CA CYS A 530 -10.41 6.38 11.55
C CYS A 530 -11.04 7.76 11.35
N PRO A 531 -10.52 8.81 12.01
CA PRO A 531 -10.97 10.17 11.81
C PRO A 531 -10.88 10.61 10.35
N LEU A 532 -11.89 11.34 9.88
CA LEU A 532 -11.92 11.89 8.50
C LEU A 532 -10.68 12.76 8.21
N LYS A 533 -10.20 13.51 9.21
CA LYS A 533 -8.98 14.32 9.10
C LYS A 533 -7.75 13.48 8.73
N PHE A 534 -7.58 12.32 9.36
CA PHE A 534 -6.43 11.45 9.09
C PHE A 534 -6.57 10.72 7.74
N THR A 535 -7.76 10.25 7.40
CA THR A 535 -8.00 9.63 6.09
C THR A 535 -7.78 10.62 4.94
N ARG A 536 -8.16 11.90 5.10
CA ARG A 536 -7.79 12.97 4.16
C ARG A 536 -6.29 13.16 4.02
N GLN A 537 -5.56 13.27 5.14
CA GLN A 537 -4.10 13.39 5.10
C GLN A 537 -3.41 12.21 4.41
N LEU A 538 -3.94 10.99 4.53
CA LEU A 538 -3.43 9.82 3.81
C LEU A 538 -3.69 9.92 2.30
N VAL A 539 -4.87 10.42 1.91
CA VAL A 539 -5.20 10.70 0.50
C VAL A 539 -4.31 11.82 -0.05
N ASP A 540 -4.06 12.87 0.72
CA ASP A 540 -3.13 13.94 0.34
C ASP A 540 -1.71 13.40 0.12
N ALA A 541 -1.25 12.50 1.00
CA ALA A 541 0.06 11.85 0.88
C ALA A 541 0.14 10.83 -0.28
N VAL A 542 -1.01 10.36 -0.79
CA VAL A 542 -1.10 9.62 -2.06
C VAL A 542 -0.97 10.60 -3.23
N HIS A 543 -1.68 11.72 -3.19
CA HIS A 543 -1.69 12.72 -4.26
C HIS A 543 -0.33 13.43 -4.43
N ASP A 544 0.34 13.80 -3.34
CA ASP A 544 1.64 14.48 -3.37
C ASP A 544 2.82 13.53 -3.65
N GLY A 545 2.55 12.22 -3.77
CA GLY A 545 3.56 11.20 -4.06
C GLY A 545 4.41 10.77 -2.86
N THR A 546 4.20 11.30 -1.66
CA THR A 546 4.95 10.95 -0.44
C THR A 546 4.92 9.45 -0.18
N LEU A 547 3.74 8.82 -0.29
CA LEU A 547 3.60 7.39 -0.09
C LEU A 547 4.14 6.57 -1.28
N ALA A 548 4.08 7.11 -2.49
CA ALA A 548 4.67 6.47 -3.67
C ALA A 548 6.21 6.44 -3.58
N ALA A 549 6.80 7.48 -2.97
CA ALA A 549 8.24 7.63 -2.76
C ALA A 549 8.80 6.83 -1.56
N MET A 550 7.95 6.18 -0.75
CA MET A 550 8.41 5.26 0.31
C MET A 550 9.20 4.10 -0.32
N LYS A 551 10.50 4.03 -0.01
CA LYS A 551 11.43 3.10 -0.65
C LYS A 551 11.34 1.70 -0.04
N VAL A 552 11.10 0.70 -0.89
CA VAL A 552 11.46 -0.70 -0.62
C VAL A 552 12.95 -0.85 -0.95
N ALA A 553 13.76 -1.27 0.02
CA ALA A 553 15.17 -1.54 -0.22
C ALA A 553 15.35 -3.00 -0.65
N PHE A 554 15.88 -3.19 -1.86
CA PHE A 554 16.35 -4.48 -2.35
C PHE A 554 17.87 -4.54 -2.16
N SER A 555 18.34 -5.51 -1.38
CA SER A 555 19.77 -5.71 -1.19
C SER A 555 20.10 -7.19 -0.96
N ARG A 556 21.34 -7.59 -1.25
CA ARG A 556 21.77 -8.99 -1.24
C ARG A 556 22.77 -9.25 -0.12
N PHE A 557 22.91 -10.50 0.29
CA PHE A 557 23.61 -10.82 1.53
C PHE A 557 24.99 -11.48 1.39
N SER A 558 25.61 -11.54 0.21
CA SER A 558 27.01 -11.98 0.14
C SER A 558 27.72 -11.53 -1.13
N TRP A 559 29.04 -11.47 -1.04
CA TRP A 559 29.93 -11.11 -2.15
C TRP A 559 30.20 -12.27 -3.13
N ASP A 560 29.94 -13.52 -2.71
CA ASP A 560 30.03 -14.70 -3.59
C ASP A 560 28.69 -14.96 -4.30
N GLU A 561 28.70 -14.97 -5.64
CA GLU A 561 27.50 -15.14 -6.45
C GLU A 561 26.85 -16.52 -6.35
N GLU A 562 27.62 -17.57 -6.06
CA GLU A 562 27.12 -18.94 -5.94
C GLU A 562 26.34 -19.14 -4.63
N TYR A 563 26.79 -18.45 -3.58
CA TYR A 563 26.26 -18.61 -2.23
C TYR A 563 25.30 -17.49 -1.80
N ARG A 564 25.10 -16.45 -2.62
CA ARG A 564 24.23 -15.32 -2.28
C ARG A 564 22.78 -15.72 -2.04
N ILE A 565 22.20 -15.12 -1.01
CA ILE A 565 20.77 -15.20 -0.72
C ILE A 565 20.15 -13.84 -1.08
N PRO A 566 19.16 -13.80 -1.99
CA PRO A 566 18.42 -12.59 -2.28
C PRO A 566 17.58 -12.16 -1.08
N ILE A 567 17.64 -10.89 -0.67
CA ILE A 567 16.87 -10.38 0.47
C ILE A 567 16.00 -9.19 0.07
N ARG A 568 14.78 -9.18 0.59
CA ARG A 568 13.86 -8.05 0.48
C ARG A 568 13.55 -7.53 1.87
N VAL A 569 13.85 -6.26 2.13
CA VAL A 569 13.55 -5.64 3.42
C VAL A 569 12.36 -4.70 3.25
N ILE A 570 11.32 -4.96 4.04
CA ILE A 570 10.12 -4.13 4.12
C ILE A 570 10.10 -3.53 5.52
N THR A 571 10.20 -2.21 5.61
CA THR A 571 10.27 -1.50 6.89
C THR A 571 9.51 -0.19 6.85
N SER A 572 8.99 0.24 8.01
CA SER A 572 8.28 1.50 8.18
C SER A 572 9.19 2.71 8.44
N ARG A 573 10.47 2.50 8.82
CA ARG A 573 11.41 3.58 9.17
C ARG A 573 12.53 3.71 8.14
N ALA A 574 12.74 4.91 7.61
CA ALA A 574 13.74 5.18 6.59
C ALA A 574 15.18 4.78 7.00
N TYR A 575 15.55 5.00 8.26
CA TYR A 575 16.90 4.63 8.73
C TYR A 575 17.12 3.12 8.76
N HIS A 576 16.08 2.29 8.96
CA HIS A 576 16.21 0.83 8.85
C HIS A 576 16.52 0.41 7.41
N ALA A 577 15.92 1.09 6.42
CA ALA A 577 16.23 0.86 5.03
C ALA A 577 17.67 1.27 4.70
N LEU A 578 18.11 2.45 5.18
CA LEU A 578 19.50 2.89 5.03
C LEU A 578 20.49 1.97 5.76
N PHE A 579 20.16 1.51 6.96
CA PHE A 579 20.94 0.52 7.69
C PHE A 579 21.14 -0.75 6.87
N MET A 580 20.06 -1.33 6.33
CA MET A 580 20.18 -2.54 5.49
C MET A 580 20.83 -2.25 4.14
N GLN A 581 20.79 -1.02 3.63
CA GLN A 581 21.58 -0.62 2.46
C GLN A 581 23.08 -0.58 2.76
N ASN A 582 23.47 -0.18 3.98
CA ASN A 582 24.86 -0.19 4.43
C ASN A 582 25.34 -1.61 4.73
N MET A 583 24.52 -2.42 5.41
CA MET A 583 24.93 -3.73 5.90
C MET A 583 24.88 -4.83 4.85
N LEU A 584 24.13 -4.65 3.76
CA LEU A 584 23.98 -5.66 2.71
C LEU A 584 24.78 -5.27 1.46
N VAL A 585 25.18 -6.28 0.69
CA VAL A 585 25.85 -6.09 -0.60
C VAL A 585 24.85 -5.51 -1.60
N PRO A 586 25.14 -4.33 -2.19
CA PRO A 586 24.24 -3.70 -3.14
C PRO A 586 24.16 -4.52 -4.44
N PRO A 587 22.96 -4.73 -5.02
CA PRO A 587 22.81 -5.42 -6.30
C PRO A 587 23.30 -4.53 -7.45
N SER A 588 23.76 -5.15 -8.55
CA SER A 588 23.98 -4.40 -9.78
C SER A 588 22.66 -3.93 -10.40
N LYS A 589 22.70 -2.93 -11.30
CA LYS A 589 21.51 -2.47 -12.02
C LYS A 589 20.79 -3.60 -12.78
N SER A 590 21.57 -4.47 -13.44
CA SER A 590 21.01 -5.61 -14.20
C SER A 590 20.20 -6.56 -13.31
N GLU A 591 20.63 -6.70 -12.06
CA GLU A 591 20.04 -7.62 -11.11
C GLU A 591 18.81 -7.02 -10.44
N LEU A 592 18.80 -5.70 -10.21
CA LEU A 592 17.60 -4.97 -9.83
C LEU A 592 16.47 -5.19 -10.84
N TYR A 593 16.77 -5.08 -12.14
CA TYR A 593 15.78 -5.37 -13.19
C TYR A 593 15.27 -6.81 -13.15
N GLN A 594 16.13 -7.80 -12.89
CA GLN A 594 15.72 -9.20 -12.75
C GLN A 594 14.83 -9.44 -11.53
N PHE A 595 15.05 -8.70 -10.43
CA PHE A 595 14.17 -8.74 -9.25
C PHE A 595 12.81 -8.11 -9.52
N GLU A 596 12.77 -6.99 -10.23
CA GLU A 596 11.52 -6.33 -10.64
C GLU A 596 10.72 -7.21 -11.60
N ALA A 597 11.40 -7.92 -12.50
CA ALA A 597 10.81 -8.84 -13.47
C ALA A 597 10.46 -10.23 -12.88
N ASN A 598 10.54 -10.44 -11.56
CA ASN A 598 10.33 -11.74 -10.89
C ASN A 598 11.12 -12.92 -11.50
N SER A 599 12.25 -12.63 -12.15
CA SER A 599 13.05 -13.60 -12.90
C SER A 599 14.22 -14.18 -12.08
N PHE A 600 14.21 -13.94 -10.76
CA PHE A 600 15.26 -14.31 -9.81
C PHE A 600 14.70 -15.28 -8.75
N PRO A 601 15.51 -16.17 -8.13
CA PRO A 601 15.07 -17.03 -7.02
C PRO A 601 14.32 -16.24 -5.94
N ARG A 602 13.25 -16.86 -5.40
CA ARG A 602 12.38 -16.25 -4.38
C ARG A 602 13.24 -15.63 -3.25
N PRO A 603 13.12 -14.32 -2.98
CA PRO A 603 13.90 -13.67 -1.94
C PRO A 603 13.47 -14.11 -0.55
N PHE A 604 14.41 -14.10 0.38
CA PHE A 604 14.12 -14.11 1.81
C PHE A 604 13.59 -12.73 2.21
N VAL A 605 12.42 -12.65 2.83
CA VAL A 605 11.72 -11.39 3.09
C VAL A 605 11.77 -11.05 4.57
N ILE A 606 12.25 -9.85 4.90
CA ILE A 606 12.24 -9.30 6.26
C ILE A 606 11.14 -8.28 6.37
N PHE A 607 10.13 -8.58 7.19
CA PHE A 607 9.09 -7.65 7.60
C PHE A 607 9.49 -7.01 8.93
N ASN A 608 10.12 -5.83 8.86
CA ASN A 608 10.45 -5.05 10.05
C ASN A 608 9.34 -4.05 10.38
N ALA A 609 8.40 -4.51 11.19
CA ALA A 609 7.35 -3.70 11.83
C ALA A 609 7.69 -3.44 13.31
N GLY A 610 8.97 -3.19 13.61
CA GLY A 610 9.50 -3.04 14.96
C GLY A 610 8.83 -1.97 15.85
N CYS A 611 8.16 -0.99 15.24
CA CYS A 611 7.35 0.01 15.95
C CYS A 611 6.01 -0.55 16.48
N PHE A 612 5.56 -1.70 15.97
CA PHE A 612 4.32 -2.34 16.37
C PHE A 612 4.61 -3.47 17.37
N PRO A 613 4.00 -3.46 18.57
CA PRO A 613 4.25 -4.49 19.57
C PRO A 613 3.64 -5.83 19.18
N CYS A 614 4.34 -6.91 19.51
CA CYS A 614 3.78 -8.26 19.47
C CYS A 614 2.72 -8.43 20.56
N ASN A 615 1.65 -9.17 20.25
CA ASN A 615 0.66 -9.54 21.26
C ASN A 615 1.23 -10.65 22.16
N ARG A 616 1.57 -10.30 23.41
CA ARG A 616 2.10 -11.22 24.44
C ARG A 616 1.17 -12.39 24.79
N HIS A 617 -0.11 -12.31 24.45
CA HIS A 617 -1.09 -13.37 24.69
C HIS A 617 -1.14 -14.40 23.56
N THR A 618 -0.40 -14.19 22.47
CA THR A 618 -0.24 -15.19 21.40
C THR A 618 0.61 -16.36 21.92
N ALA A 619 0.19 -17.59 21.64
CA ALA A 619 0.90 -18.79 22.07
C ALA A 619 2.39 -18.74 21.66
N GLY A 620 3.28 -19.05 22.60
CA GLY A 620 4.74 -19.05 22.40
C GLY A 620 5.40 -17.66 22.51
N MET A 621 4.65 -16.57 22.57
CA MET A 621 5.21 -15.24 22.82
C MET A 621 5.36 -14.99 24.32
N THR A 622 6.48 -14.39 24.71
CA THR A 622 6.81 -14.14 26.13
C THR A 622 6.82 -12.67 26.50
N SER A 623 6.78 -11.78 25.51
CA SER A 623 6.83 -10.32 25.70
C SER A 623 6.10 -9.58 24.59
N THR A 624 6.16 -8.25 24.62
CA THR A 624 5.69 -7.38 23.54
C THR A 624 6.64 -7.35 22.34
N THR A 625 7.75 -8.10 22.38
CA THR A 625 8.76 -8.17 21.33
C THR A 625 8.78 -9.58 20.74
N SER A 626 8.88 -9.67 19.41
CA SER A 626 9.05 -10.94 18.71
C SER A 626 9.96 -10.75 17.51
N VAL A 627 10.92 -11.66 17.38
CA VAL A 627 11.81 -11.78 16.23
C VAL A 627 11.66 -13.22 15.74
N SER A 628 10.76 -13.42 14.79
CA SER A 628 10.36 -14.74 14.32
C SER A 628 10.95 -15.05 12.95
N LEU A 629 11.47 -16.26 12.77
CA LEU A 629 12.09 -16.72 11.53
C LEU A 629 11.36 -17.95 10.98
N SER A 630 11.01 -17.93 9.70
CA SER A 630 10.46 -19.09 8.98
C SER A 630 11.33 -19.41 7.77
N LEU A 631 12.18 -20.42 7.91
CA LEU A 631 13.08 -20.88 6.83
C LEU A 631 12.30 -21.47 5.65
N CYS A 632 11.19 -22.16 5.91
CA CYS A 632 10.33 -22.74 4.87
C CYS A 632 9.63 -21.66 4.04
N ARG A 633 9.12 -20.59 4.69
CA ARG A 633 8.47 -19.48 3.98
C ARG A 633 9.48 -18.50 3.37
N GLY A 634 10.72 -18.54 3.83
CA GLY A 634 11.74 -17.55 3.50
C GLY A 634 11.39 -16.19 4.10
N GLU A 635 10.96 -16.14 5.36
CA GLU A 635 10.45 -14.92 5.99
C GLU A 635 11.03 -14.68 7.38
N MET A 636 11.23 -13.42 7.72
CA MET A 636 11.51 -12.94 9.07
C MET A 636 10.50 -11.84 9.44
N VAL A 637 9.98 -11.88 10.66
CA VAL A 637 9.04 -10.87 11.18
C VAL A 637 9.59 -10.30 12.47
N ILE A 638 9.74 -8.97 12.50
CA ILE A 638 10.22 -8.22 13.67
C ILE A 638 9.10 -7.31 14.18
N LEU A 639 8.75 -7.49 15.46
CA LEU A 639 7.74 -6.73 16.19
C LEU A 639 8.28 -6.28 17.54
N GLY A 640 7.90 -5.09 17.99
CA GLY A 640 8.18 -4.59 19.33
C GLY A 640 9.65 -4.34 19.65
N THR A 641 10.50 -4.21 18.65
CA THR A 641 11.91 -3.79 18.78
C THR A 641 12.33 -3.00 17.56
N GLN A 642 12.98 -1.87 17.78
CA GLN A 642 13.50 -0.99 16.71
C GLN A 642 15.03 -1.06 16.64
N TYR A 643 15.64 -2.02 17.32
CA TYR A 643 17.08 -2.23 17.25
C TYR A 643 17.45 -2.82 15.88
N ALA A 644 18.24 -2.08 15.10
CA ALA A 644 18.55 -2.47 13.72
C ALA A 644 19.36 -3.78 13.65
N GLY A 645 20.11 -4.08 14.71
CA GLY A 645 20.90 -5.30 14.85
C GLY A 645 20.08 -6.59 14.73
N GLU A 646 18.78 -6.57 15.02
CA GLU A 646 17.90 -7.73 14.81
C GLU A 646 17.86 -8.14 13.34
N MET A 647 17.75 -7.18 12.41
CA MET A 647 17.76 -7.49 10.98
C MET A 647 19.09 -8.12 10.56
N LYS A 648 20.23 -7.53 10.96
CA LYS A 648 21.57 -8.08 10.67
C LYS A 648 21.68 -9.52 11.16
N LYS A 649 21.45 -9.73 12.46
CA LYS A 649 21.66 -11.05 13.09
C LYS A 649 20.63 -12.09 12.69
N GLY A 650 19.40 -11.69 12.37
CA GLY A 650 18.41 -12.57 11.79
C GLY A 650 18.87 -13.17 10.47
N VAL A 651 19.49 -12.37 9.60
CA VAL A 651 20.06 -12.90 8.36
C VAL A 651 21.30 -13.74 8.61
N PHE A 652 22.15 -13.36 9.57
CA PHE A 652 23.27 -14.22 9.97
C PHE A 652 22.78 -15.62 10.39
N THR A 653 21.73 -15.72 11.20
CA THR A 653 21.10 -17.00 11.57
C THR A 653 20.60 -17.79 10.34
N VAL A 654 20.06 -17.11 9.32
CA VAL A 654 19.67 -17.74 8.04
C VAL A 654 20.90 -18.34 7.34
N MET A 655 22.05 -17.64 7.33
CA MET A 655 23.30 -18.17 6.78
C MET A 655 23.85 -19.34 7.59
N MET A 656 23.76 -19.26 8.93
CA MET A 656 24.15 -20.35 9.83
C MET A 656 23.40 -21.65 9.51
N TYR A 657 22.15 -21.56 9.04
CA TYR A 657 21.39 -22.73 8.59
C TYR A 657 21.70 -23.16 7.15
N HIS A 658 21.71 -22.22 6.19
CA HIS A 658 21.78 -22.57 4.78
C HIS A 658 23.17 -22.94 4.29
N MET A 659 24.22 -22.29 4.79
CA MET A 659 25.59 -22.53 4.30
C MET A 659 26.07 -23.96 4.57
N PRO A 660 25.87 -24.57 5.75
CA PRO A 660 26.28 -25.96 6.00
C PRO A 660 25.55 -27.00 5.14
N LEU A 661 24.50 -26.61 4.41
CA LEU A 661 23.76 -27.46 3.48
C LEU A 661 24.22 -27.29 2.03
N ARG A 662 25.14 -26.36 1.75
CA ARG A 662 25.62 -26.00 0.41
C ARG A 662 27.10 -26.42 0.21
N PRO A 663 27.53 -26.66 -1.05
CA PRO A 663 26.70 -26.67 -2.27
C PRO A 663 25.73 -27.85 -2.28
N GLU A 664 26.11 -28.98 -1.66
CA GLU A 664 25.24 -30.14 -1.48
C GLU A 664 25.41 -30.76 -0.08
N ARG A 665 24.29 -31.18 0.52
CA ARG A 665 24.24 -31.64 1.92
C ARG A 665 25.08 -32.89 2.21
N HIS A 666 25.26 -33.76 1.22
CA HIS A 666 25.92 -35.06 1.41
C HIS A 666 27.45 -35.00 1.30
N LEU A 667 28.01 -33.84 0.92
CA LEU A 667 29.45 -33.66 0.83
C LEU A 667 30.12 -33.70 2.21
N GLY A 668 31.39 -34.10 2.23
CA GLY A 668 32.18 -34.15 3.46
C GLY A 668 32.32 -32.77 4.13
N PRO A 669 32.58 -32.70 5.45
CA PRO A 669 32.64 -31.44 6.20
C PRO A 669 33.58 -30.38 5.60
N ALA A 670 34.71 -30.79 5.02
CA ALA A 670 35.66 -29.86 4.41
C ALA A 670 35.15 -29.20 3.11
N GLU A 671 34.22 -29.84 2.39
CA GLU A 671 33.70 -29.36 1.10
C GLU A 671 32.45 -28.46 1.24
N ARG A 672 31.77 -28.53 2.39
CA ARG A 672 30.57 -27.72 2.65
C ARG A 672 30.94 -26.28 3.04
N ALA A 673 30.02 -25.35 2.82
CA ALA A 673 30.23 -23.96 3.20
C ALA A 673 30.05 -23.76 4.70
N LEU A 674 31.06 -23.20 5.37
CA LEU A 674 31.10 -23.00 6.81
C LEU A 674 30.85 -21.53 7.14
N PRO A 675 29.68 -21.16 7.70
CA PRO A 675 29.42 -19.81 8.17
C PRO A 675 30.05 -19.60 9.56
N LEU A 676 30.62 -18.41 9.78
CA LEU A 676 31.51 -18.10 10.90
C LEU A 676 31.21 -16.72 11.48
N HIS A 677 31.16 -16.63 12.81
CA HIS A 677 31.12 -15.36 13.54
C HIS A 677 32.55 -14.92 13.86
N SER A 678 33.19 -14.29 12.88
CA SER A 678 34.61 -13.94 12.90
C SER A 678 34.85 -12.62 12.20
N SER A 679 35.94 -11.92 12.53
CA SER A 679 36.52 -10.97 11.59
C SER A 679 37.52 -11.69 10.69
N CYS A 680 37.76 -11.16 9.50
CA CYS A 680 38.67 -11.75 8.53
C CYS A 680 39.50 -10.67 7.84
N ASN A 681 40.81 -10.93 7.70
CA ASN A 681 41.70 -10.11 6.91
C ASN A 681 42.67 -10.97 6.09
N VAL A 682 43.31 -10.34 5.10
CA VAL A 682 44.26 -10.99 4.20
C VAL A 682 45.54 -10.18 4.09
N GLY A 683 46.68 -10.86 4.19
CA GLY A 683 47.99 -10.24 4.02
C GLY A 683 48.37 -10.03 2.54
N PRO A 684 49.50 -9.35 2.28
CA PRO A 684 49.97 -9.09 0.90
C PRO A 684 50.21 -10.36 0.07
N GLU A 685 50.59 -11.47 0.71
CA GLU A 685 50.85 -12.76 0.07
C GLU A 685 49.58 -13.61 -0.11
N GLY A 686 48.40 -13.07 0.22
CA GLY A 686 47.13 -13.79 0.14
C GLY A 686 46.86 -14.72 1.33
N ASP A 687 47.66 -14.64 2.40
CA ASP A 687 47.48 -15.40 3.64
C ASP A 687 46.27 -14.86 4.42
N VAL A 688 45.29 -15.72 4.67
CA VAL A 688 44.01 -15.33 5.29
C VAL A 688 44.00 -15.70 6.77
N SER A 689 43.57 -14.77 7.61
CA SER A 689 43.38 -14.99 9.06
C SER A 689 41.92 -14.77 9.46
N LEU A 690 41.38 -15.71 10.23
CA LEU A 690 40.06 -15.61 10.86
C LEU A 690 40.25 -15.38 12.35
N PHE A 691 39.54 -14.39 12.91
CA PHE A 691 39.58 -14.09 14.34
C PHE A 691 38.19 -14.29 14.95
N PHE A 692 38.07 -15.24 15.87
CA PHE A 692 36.84 -15.55 16.58
C PHE A 692 36.89 -14.92 17.96
N GLY A 693 35.79 -14.29 18.38
CA GLY A 693 35.76 -13.68 19.70
C GLY A 693 34.46 -12.96 19.98
N LEU A 694 34.06 -12.98 21.25
CA LEU A 694 32.93 -12.21 21.75
C LEU A 694 33.27 -10.71 21.81
N SER A 695 32.26 -9.87 21.98
CA SER A 695 32.45 -8.42 22.14
C SER A 695 33.47 -8.12 23.26
N GLY A 696 34.43 -7.23 22.99
CA GLY A 696 35.43 -6.80 23.97
C GLY A 696 36.71 -7.66 24.03
N THR A 697 36.78 -8.75 23.27
CA THR A 697 37.96 -9.64 23.18
C THR A 697 39.03 -9.18 22.17
N GLY A 698 38.83 -8.02 21.52
CA GLY A 698 39.81 -7.45 20.59
C GLY A 698 39.66 -7.86 19.12
N LYS A 699 38.58 -8.54 18.72
CA LYS A 699 38.31 -8.97 17.33
C LYS A 699 38.48 -7.86 16.29
N THR A 700 37.76 -6.75 16.45
CA THR A 700 37.83 -5.58 15.55
C THR A 700 39.22 -4.93 15.60
N THR A 701 39.79 -4.77 16.79
CA THR A 701 41.10 -4.14 16.99
C THR A 701 42.26 -4.92 16.35
N LEU A 702 42.21 -6.26 16.38
CA LEU A 702 43.26 -7.13 15.86
C LEU A 702 43.09 -7.43 14.36
N SER A 703 41.86 -7.39 13.84
CA SER A 703 41.61 -7.52 12.40
C SER A 703 41.87 -6.24 11.61
N ALA A 704 41.70 -5.07 12.25
CA ALA A 704 42.12 -3.76 11.73
C ALA A 704 43.64 -3.58 11.85
N ASP A 705 44.35 -4.34 11.02
CA ASP A 705 45.80 -4.25 10.85
C ASP A 705 46.10 -3.44 9.58
N PRO A 706 46.79 -2.28 9.67
CA PRO A 706 47.14 -1.47 8.50
C PRO A 706 47.96 -2.21 7.43
N ALA A 707 48.67 -3.28 7.80
CA ALA A 707 49.47 -4.08 6.87
C ALA A 707 48.63 -5.13 6.10
N ARG A 708 47.35 -5.29 6.44
CA ARG A 708 46.47 -6.34 5.91
C ARG A 708 45.17 -5.72 5.40
N LYS A 709 44.58 -6.31 4.37
CA LYS A 709 43.28 -5.87 3.86
C LYS A 709 42.16 -6.49 4.66
N LEU A 710 41.21 -5.69 5.12
CA LEU A 710 40.02 -6.17 5.83
C LEU A 710 39.04 -6.82 4.84
N ILE A 711 38.65 -8.06 5.10
CA ILE A 711 37.56 -8.72 4.35
C ILE A 711 36.21 -8.40 5.02
N GLY A 712 36.15 -8.46 6.36
CA GLY A 712 34.98 -8.02 7.13
C GLY A 712 35.23 -8.14 8.63
N ASP A 713 34.39 -7.49 9.43
CA ASP A 713 34.58 -7.36 10.88
C ASP A 713 33.84 -8.39 11.74
N ASP A 714 32.83 -9.10 11.20
CA ASP A 714 31.94 -9.88 12.06
C ASP A 714 31.42 -11.22 11.48
N GLU A 715 31.11 -11.31 10.19
CA GLU A 715 30.39 -12.46 9.62
C GLU A 715 30.98 -12.94 8.28
N HIS A 716 31.47 -14.18 8.21
CA HIS A 716 32.11 -14.75 7.01
C HIS A 716 31.61 -16.14 6.68
N VAL A 717 31.87 -16.58 5.45
CA VAL A 717 31.70 -17.98 5.04
C VAL A 717 32.99 -18.49 4.43
N TRP A 718 33.46 -19.65 4.92
CA TRP A 718 34.56 -20.41 4.32
C TRP A 718 33.99 -21.53 3.44
N THR A 719 34.11 -21.38 2.13
CA THR A 719 33.64 -22.34 1.13
C THR A 719 34.73 -23.37 0.79
N SER A 720 34.53 -24.16 -0.26
CA SER A 720 35.59 -24.99 -0.86
C SER A 720 36.55 -24.19 -1.74
N LYS A 721 36.25 -22.92 -2.06
CA LYS A 721 37.07 -22.04 -2.91
C LYS A 721 37.88 -21.00 -2.12
N GLY A 722 37.39 -20.58 -0.97
CA GLY A 722 38.02 -19.51 -0.20
C GLY A 722 37.07 -18.92 0.84
N VAL A 723 37.23 -17.64 1.13
CA VAL A 723 36.43 -16.93 2.15
C VAL A 723 35.77 -15.71 1.55
N PHE A 724 34.51 -15.47 1.93
CA PHE A 724 33.82 -14.24 1.61
C PHE A 724 33.15 -13.62 2.84
N ASN A 725 33.03 -12.30 2.84
CA ASN A 725 32.24 -11.56 3.80
C ASN A 725 30.75 -11.76 3.51
N ILE A 726 29.97 -11.93 4.55
CA ILE A 726 28.52 -11.95 4.44
C ILE A 726 28.01 -10.51 4.22
N GLU A 727 28.62 -9.53 4.87
CA GLU A 727 28.09 -8.17 4.97
C GLU A 727 28.63 -7.23 3.86
N GLY A 728 27.83 -6.25 3.46
CA GLY A 728 28.26 -5.13 2.60
C GLY A 728 28.82 -3.93 3.37
N GLY A 729 28.84 -4.00 4.70
CA GLY A 729 29.24 -2.93 5.61
C GLY A 729 29.65 -3.45 6.98
N CYS A 730 29.93 -2.52 7.90
CA CYS A 730 30.32 -2.83 9.27
C CYS A 730 29.33 -2.21 10.25
N TYR A 731 29.12 -2.87 11.40
CA TYR A 731 28.24 -2.41 12.48
C TYR A 731 28.99 -2.20 13.80
N ALA A 732 29.87 -1.21 13.80
CA ALA A 732 30.85 -0.95 14.85
C ALA A 732 30.22 -0.36 16.13
N LYS A 733 30.85 -0.62 17.28
CA LYS A 733 30.53 0.08 18.54
C LYS A 733 31.14 1.48 18.54
N CYS A 734 30.44 2.43 19.16
CA CYS A 734 30.84 3.83 19.19
C CYS A 734 31.24 4.33 20.59
N ILE A 735 31.05 3.54 21.64
CA ILE A 735 31.42 3.92 23.01
C ILE A 735 32.93 4.17 23.10
N ASN A 736 33.30 5.34 23.64
CA ASN A 736 34.68 5.83 23.78
C ASN A 736 35.47 5.93 22.46
N LEU A 737 34.77 6.00 21.32
CA LEU A 737 35.37 6.12 20.01
C LEU A 737 36.08 7.48 19.88
N SER A 738 37.35 7.42 19.48
CA SER A 738 38.18 8.61 19.25
C SER A 738 39.05 8.35 18.03
N ARG A 739 39.37 9.42 17.30
CA ARG A 739 40.17 9.33 16.08
C ARG A 739 41.59 8.81 16.37
N GLU A 740 42.11 9.10 17.55
CA GLU A 740 43.44 8.68 18.00
C GLU A 740 43.53 7.17 18.23
N LYS A 741 42.47 6.55 18.76
CA LYS A 741 42.44 5.11 19.06
C LYS A 741 42.05 4.28 17.84
N GLU A 742 41.06 4.73 17.07
CA GLU A 742 40.44 3.96 15.97
C GLU A 742 40.17 4.87 14.75
N PRO A 743 41.22 5.37 14.07
CA PRO A 743 41.08 6.39 13.02
C PRO A 743 40.24 5.93 11.83
N GLU A 744 40.36 4.67 11.40
CA GLU A 744 39.61 4.15 10.24
C GLU A 744 38.11 4.09 10.50
N ILE A 745 37.71 3.64 11.70
CA ILE A 745 36.30 3.56 12.10
C ILE A 745 35.74 4.97 12.31
N TYR A 746 36.50 5.85 12.97
CA TYR A 746 36.10 7.24 13.17
C TYR A 746 35.90 7.98 11.83
N ASP A 747 36.83 7.84 10.89
CA ASP A 747 36.79 8.51 9.59
C ASP A 747 35.72 7.89 8.65
N ALA A 748 35.28 6.65 8.90
CA ALA A 748 34.13 6.05 8.24
C ALA A 748 32.79 6.65 8.70
N ILE A 749 32.75 7.43 9.77
CA ILE A 749 31.53 8.13 10.21
C ILE A 749 31.39 9.42 9.40
N ARG A 750 30.67 9.33 8.28
CA ARG A 750 30.40 10.44 7.36
C ARG A 750 29.02 10.28 6.72
N PHE A 751 28.67 11.15 5.78
CA PHE A 751 27.39 11.06 5.07
C PHE A 751 27.17 9.65 4.49
N GLY A 752 25.98 9.09 4.70
CA GLY A 752 25.65 7.70 4.37
C GLY A 752 25.74 6.73 5.56
N SER A 753 26.49 7.06 6.62
CA SER A 753 26.55 6.26 7.85
C SER A 753 25.31 6.49 8.74
N VAL A 754 24.99 5.51 9.58
CA VAL A 754 23.89 5.58 10.56
C VAL A 754 24.45 5.43 11.96
N LEU A 755 24.26 6.42 12.82
CA LEU A 755 24.59 6.33 14.24
C LEU A 755 23.34 5.93 15.03
N GLU A 756 23.42 4.87 15.81
CA GLU A 756 22.33 4.33 16.62
C GLU A 756 22.61 4.56 18.11
N ASN A 757 21.66 5.18 18.80
CA ASN A 757 21.68 5.45 20.24
C ASN A 757 22.88 6.29 20.76
N VAL A 758 23.55 7.07 19.90
CA VAL A 758 24.56 8.04 20.34
C VAL A 758 23.92 9.33 20.86
N VAL A 759 24.60 10.02 21.76
CA VAL A 759 24.23 11.38 22.20
C VAL A 759 25.09 12.39 21.44
N PHE A 760 24.51 13.50 21.03
CA PHE A 760 25.21 14.59 20.36
C PHE A 760 24.72 15.93 20.87
N ASP A 761 25.57 16.95 20.81
CA ASP A 761 25.22 18.31 21.17
C ASP A 761 24.27 18.90 20.12
N GLU A 762 23.09 19.36 20.54
CA GLU A 762 22.03 19.81 19.62
C GLU A 762 22.43 21.02 18.76
N TRP A 763 23.35 21.85 19.25
CA TRP A 763 23.79 23.07 18.57
C TRP A 763 24.93 22.81 17.59
N SER A 764 26.03 22.23 18.06
CA SER A 764 27.21 21.94 17.25
C SER A 764 27.08 20.67 16.40
N ARG A 765 26.10 19.81 16.71
CA ARG A 765 25.89 18.49 16.12
C ARG A 765 27.06 17.52 16.30
N LYS A 766 28.00 17.84 17.20
CA LYS A 766 29.12 16.96 17.54
C LYS A 766 28.61 15.81 18.41
N VAL A 767 28.98 14.60 18.02
CA VAL A 767 28.66 13.38 18.77
C VAL A 767 29.59 13.29 19.97
N ASP A 768 29.01 12.96 21.13
CA ASP A 768 29.73 12.65 22.35
C ASP A 768 29.79 11.12 22.50
N TYR A 769 30.91 10.54 22.09
CA TYR A 769 31.12 9.09 22.09
C TYR A 769 31.37 8.51 23.49
N ASP A 770 31.67 9.36 24.48
CA ASP A 770 31.86 8.95 25.88
C ASP A 770 30.51 8.92 26.62
N ASN A 771 29.45 9.52 26.05
CA ASN A 771 28.14 9.61 26.68
C ASN A 771 27.29 8.35 26.44
N VAL A 772 27.10 7.59 27.52
CA VAL A 772 26.33 6.34 27.56
C VAL A 772 24.97 6.48 28.23
N SER A 773 24.45 7.71 28.38
CA SER A 773 23.18 7.96 29.09
C SER A 773 21.98 7.23 28.48
N LEU A 774 22.02 6.90 27.18
CA LEU A 774 21.03 6.05 26.53
C LEU A 774 21.38 4.56 26.66
N THR A 775 22.62 4.18 26.33
CA THR A 775 23.11 2.82 26.38
C THR A 775 24.63 2.79 26.21
N GLU A 776 25.30 1.76 26.73
CA GLU A 776 26.71 1.47 26.41
C GLU A 776 26.86 0.80 25.03
N ASN A 777 25.77 0.29 24.44
CA ASN A 777 25.76 -0.34 23.11
C ASN A 777 25.47 0.70 22.01
N THR A 778 26.13 1.85 22.05
CA THR A 778 26.07 2.83 20.96
C THR A 778 26.75 2.25 19.71
N ARG A 779 26.18 2.53 18.53
CA ARG A 779 26.62 1.87 17.28
C ARG A 779 26.72 2.81 16.10
N CYS A 780 27.51 2.42 15.11
CA CYS A 780 27.54 3.02 13.78
C CYS A 780 27.46 1.93 12.70
N ALA A 781 26.57 2.10 11.73
CA ALA A 781 26.52 1.28 10.52
C ALA A 781 27.01 2.08 9.32
N TYR A 782 28.01 1.58 8.59
CA TYR A 782 28.56 2.21 7.41
C TYR A 782 28.93 1.19 6.33
N PRO A 783 28.88 1.56 5.04
CA PRO A 783 29.30 0.67 3.96
C PRO A 783 30.78 0.29 4.05
N LEU A 784 31.14 -0.93 3.63
CA LEU A 784 32.48 -1.48 3.82
C LEU A 784 33.55 -0.66 3.06
N HIS A 785 33.20 -0.09 1.90
CA HIS A 785 34.08 0.75 1.11
C HIS A 785 34.44 2.11 1.77
N TYR A 786 33.90 2.40 2.95
CA TYR A 786 34.33 3.55 3.76
C TYR A 786 35.63 3.27 4.51
N ILE A 787 35.98 2.00 4.70
CA ILE A 787 37.24 1.55 5.29
C ILE A 787 38.31 1.48 4.17
N PRO A 788 39.36 2.32 4.18
CA PRO A 788 40.29 2.44 3.05
C PRO A 788 41.06 1.16 2.69
N ASN A 789 41.38 0.34 3.68
CA ASN A 789 42.08 -0.94 3.54
C ASN A 789 41.12 -2.14 3.34
N ALA A 790 39.82 -1.92 3.16
CA ALA A 790 38.90 -3.02 2.88
C ALA A 790 39.13 -3.63 1.49
N LEU A 791 39.05 -4.96 1.41
CA LEU A 791 39.05 -5.70 0.16
C LEU A 791 37.65 -5.60 -0.47
N ILE A 792 37.56 -5.05 -1.69
CA ILE A 792 36.31 -4.94 -2.46
C ILE A 792 36.56 -5.50 -3.87
N PRO A 793 35.82 -6.53 -4.33
CA PRO A 793 34.81 -7.32 -3.60
C PRO A 793 35.38 -7.99 -2.34
N ALA A 794 34.59 -8.08 -1.28
CA ALA A 794 35.04 -8.69 -0.02
C ALA A 794 34.99 -10.22 -0.05
N LYS A 795 35.76 -10.78 -0.98
CA LYS A 795 35.94 -12.21 -1.24
C LYS A 795 37.38 -12.46 -1.67
N ILE A 796 37.92 -13.59 -1.25
CA ILE A 796 39.23 -14.09 -1.69
C ILE A 796 39.15 -15.60 -1.96
N ASP A 797 39.80 -16.04 -3.04
CA ASP A 797 39.88 -17.46 -3.42
C ASP A 797 41.12 -18.16 -2.82
N SER A 798 41.62 -17.66 -1.69
CA SER A 798 42.62 -18.32 -0.86
C SER A 798 42.00 -18.80 0.44
N HIS A 799 42.57 -19.86 1.00
CA HIS A 799 42.08 -20.47 2.24
C HIS A 799 42.77 -19.88 3.47
N PRO A 800 42.07 -19.75 4.61
CA PRO A 800 42.65 -19.43 5.89
C PRO A 800 43.86 -20.29 6.22
N SER A 801 45.01 -19.63 6.34
CA SER A 801 46.22 -20.23 6.90
C SER A 801 46.19 -20.18 8.42
N ASN A 802 45.41 -19.26 9.00
CA ASN A 802 45.33 -19.04 10.44
C ASN A 802 43.89 -18.88 10.94
N VAL A 803 43.55 -19.61 12.01
CA VAL A 803 42.33 -19.45 12.81
C VAL A 803 42.73 -19.07 14.23
N ILE A 804 42.30 -17.89 14.69
CA ILE A 804 42.67 -17.35 15.99
C ILE A 804 41.41 -17.27 16.85
N LEU A 805 41.38 -18.04 17.94
CA LEU A 805 40.32 -18.03 18.94
C LEU A 805 40.72 -17.04 20.04
N LEU A 806 40.03 -15.90 20.10
CA LEU A 806 40.26 -14.85 21.10
C LEU A 806 39.48 -15.16 22.37
N THR A 807 40.17 -15.15 23.50
CA THR A 807 39.54 -15.27 24.81
C THR A 807 40.02 -14.12 25.70
N CYS A 808 39.14 -13.61 26.55
CA CYS A 808 39.51 -12.66 27.59
C CYS A 808 39.43 -13.38 28.94
N ASP A 809 40.50 -14.08 29.31
CA ASP A 809 40.54 -14.85 30.56
C ASP A 809 40.81 -13.92 31.75
N ALA A 810 39.78 -13.65 32.56
CA ALA A 810 39.92 -12.85 33.78
C ALA A 810 40.42 -13.67 34.99
N PHE A 811 40.56 -14.98 34.86
CA PHE A 811 41.19 -15.83 35.88
C PHE A 811 42.71 -15.84 35.75
N GLY A 812 43.27 -15.40 34.62
CA GLY A 812 44.71 -15.28 34.41
C GLY A 812 45.44 -16.62 34.28
N VAL A 813 44.74 -17.67 33.84
CA VAL A 813 45.22 -19.05 33.76
C VAL A 813 45.74 -19.39 32.37
N LEU A 814 45.05 -18.92 31.33
CA LEU A 814 45.35 -19.30 29.94
C LEU A 814 46.63 -18.60 29.44
N PRO A 815 47.50 -19.31 28.69
CA PRO A 815 48.68 -18.71 28.07
C PRO A 815 48.32 -17.56 27.13
N PRO A 816 49.20 -16.56 26.96
CA PRO A 816 48.99 -15.50 25.97
C PRO A 816 48.71 -16.03 24.57
N ILE A 817 49.39 -17.11 24.16
CA ILE A 817 49.17 -17.83 22.91
C ILE A 817 49.35 -19.33 23.12
N SER A 818 48.49 -20.13 22.51
CA SER A 818 48.65 -21.59 22.44
C SER A 818 48.40 -22.11 21.03
N LYS A 819 49.20 -23.09 20.60
CA LYS A 819 48.93 -23.87 19.38
C LYS A 819 47.92 -24.97 19.70
N LEU A 820 46.87 -25.08 18.90
CA LEU A 820 45.80 -26.05 19.13
C LEU A 820 45.96 -27.27 18.22
N THR A 821 45.75 -28.46 18.78
CA THR A 821 45.49 -29.67 18.01
C THR A 821 44.09 -29.63 17.40
N LYS A 822 43.81 -30.50 16.42
CA LYS A 822 42.50 -30.58 15.75
C LYS A 822 41.34 -30.73 16.74
N GLU A 823 41.48 -31.65 17.70
CA GLU A 823 40.46 -31.93 18.71
C GLU A 823 40.32 -30.76 19.69
N GLN A 824 41.42 -30.08 20.05
CA GLN A 824 41.39 -28.88 20.87
C GLN A 824 40.73 -27.69 20.16
N VAL A 825 40.91 -27.53 18.84
CA VAL A 825 40.18 -26.54 18.04
C VAL A 825 38.69 -26.76 18.21
N MET A 826 38.23 -28.00 18.02
CA MET A 826 36.81 -28.32 18.17
C MET A 826 36.32 -28.05 19.58
N TYR A 827 37.04 -28.49 20.61
CA TYR A 827 36.66 -28.31 22.00
C TYR A 827 36.57 -26.82 22.40
N HIS A 828 37.60 -26.04 22.10
CA HIS A 828 37.64 -24.62 22.46
C HIS A 828 36.70 -23.77 21.60
N PHE A 829 36.47 -24.16 20.35
CA PHE A 829 35.48 -23.51 19.49
C PHE A 829 34.05 -23.75 19.98
N ILE A 830 33.68 -25.00 20.32
CA ILE A 830 32.38 -25.33 20.92
C ILE A 830 32.22 -24.66 22.28
N SER A 831 33.28 -24.58 23.08
CA SER A 831 33.22 -23.90 24.38
C SER A 831 33.01 -22.39 24.22
N GLY A 832 33.74 -21.75 23.30
CA GLY A 832 33.66 -20.31 23.06
C GLY A 832 33.82 -19.48 24.33
N TYR A 833 34.88 -19.78 25.09
CA TYR A 833 35.11 -19.21 26.42
C TYR A 833 35.63 -17.77 26.38
N THR A 834 35.06 -16.92 27.23
CA THR A 834 35.59 -15.62 27.66
C THR A 834 35.22 -15.37 29.12
N ALA A 835 35.71 -14.31 29.73
CA ALA A 835 35.24 -13.86 31.05
C ALA A 835 34.66 -12.45 31.00
N LYS A 836 33.64 -12.21 31.84
CA LYS A 836 33.18 -10.87 32.22
C LYS A 836 33.97 -10.40 33.42
N VAL A 837 34.25 -9.09 33.46
CA VAL A 837 35.17 -8.48 34.40
C VAL A 837 34.38 -7.72 35.47
N ALA A 838 34.77 -7.86 36.75
CA ALA A 838 34.07 -7.20 37.85
C ALA A 838 34.19 -5.67 37.75
N GLY A 839 33.06 -4.98 37.93
CA GLY A 839 32.96 -3.52 37.85
C GLY A 839 32.77 -2.92 36.45
N THR A 840 32.69 -3.76 35.40
CA THR A 840 32.42 -3.31 34.01
C THR A 840 30.99 -3.54 33.55
N GLU A 841 30.20 -4.32 34.29
CA GLU A 841 28.76 -4.53 34.06
C GLU A 841 27.99 -4.45 35.39
N MET A 842 26.77 -3.90 35.39
CA MET A 842 25.93 -3.82 36.60
C MET A 842 25.67 -5.23 37.17
N GLY A 843 26.05 -5.43 38.44
CA GLY A 843 25.80 -6.67 39.19
C GLY A 843 26.93 -7.70 39.20
N VAL A 844 28.06 -7.44 38.52
CA VAL A 844 29.23 -8.35 38.50
C VAL A 844 30.30 -7.87 39.48
N THR A 845 30.41 -8.55 40.63
CA THR A 845 31.39 -8.23 41.70
C THR A 845 32.65 -9.10 41.67
N GLU A 846 32.63 -10.23 40.96
CA GLU A 846 33.76 -11.14 40.77
C GLU A 846 33.86 -11.58 39.30
N PRO A 847 35.04 -11.98 38.79
CA PRO A 847 35.20 -12.49 37.44
C PRO A 847 34.26 -13.67 37.14
N GLN A 848 33.45 -13.55 36.09
CA GLN A 848 32.47 -14.56 35.72
C GLN A 848 32.82 -15.17 34.37
N ALA A 849 33.03 -16.49 34.34
CA ALA A 849 33.19 -17.23 33.09
C ALA A 849 31.92 -17.14 32.25
N THR A 850 32.07 -16.87 30.96
CA THR A 850 31.00 -16.83 29.97
C THR A 850 31.38 -17.73 28.81
N PHE A 851 30.47 -18.63 28.45
CA PHE A 851 30.64 -19.56 27.34
C PHE A 851 29.60 -19.25 26.29
N SER A 852 30.02 -19.12 25.03
CA SER A 852 29.13 -18.90 23.91
C SER A 852 29.57 -19.78 22.75
N ALA A 853 28.82 -20.85 22.51
CA ALA A 853 29.23 -21.87 21.55
C ALA A 853 29.59 -21.28 20.18
N CYS A 854 30.71 -21.75 19.61
CA CYS A 854 31.27 -21.25 18.35
C CYS A 854 31.52 -19.73 18.33
N PHE A 855 31.70 -19.11 19.51
CA PHE A 855 31.77 -17.66 19.72
C PHE A 855 30.55 -16.88 19.19
N GLY A 856 29.42 -17.56 18.95
CA GLY A 856 28.24 -17.00 18.29
C GLY A 856 26.94 -17.72 18.67
N GLY A 857 26.88 -18.27 19.89
CA GLY A 857 25.81 -19.16 20.37
C GLY A 857 24.38 -18.73 20.02
N PRO A 858 23.98 -17.45 20.23
CA PRO A 858 22.63 -16.97 19.93
C PRO A 858 22.20 -17.08 18.45
N PHE A 859 23.14 -17.25 17.52
CA PHE A 859 22.89 -17.25 16.08
C PHE A 859 23.00 -18.65 15.46
N LEU A 860 23.37 -19.67 16.25
CA LEU A 860 23.52 -21.03 15.77
C LEU A 860 22.16 -21.64 15.43
N ALA A 861 22.03 -22.15 14.20
CA ALA A 861 20.83 -22.85 13.75
C ALA A 861 20.96 -24.39 13.78
N MET A 862 22.15 -24.91 14.07
CA MET A 862 22.47 -26.35 14.15
C MET A 862 23.28 -26.61 15.42
N HIS A 863 23.44 -27.88 15.79
CA HIS A 863 24.29 -28.23 16.93
C HIS A 863 25.74 -27.74 16.72
N PRO A 864 26.40 -27.13 17.74
CA PRO A 864 27.75 -26.55 17.63
C PRO A 864 28.81 -27.49 17.04
N TYR A 865 28.69 -28.79 17.34
CA TYR A 865 29.59 -29.83 16.83
C TYR A 865 29.73 -29.81 15.30
N HIS A 866 28.64 -29.57 14.55
CA HIS A 866 28.72 -29.56 13.08
C HIS A 866 29.61 -28.43 12.55
N TYR A 867 29.54 -27.24 13.15
CA TYR A 867 30.41 -26.12 12.77
C TYR A 867 31.86 -26.40 13.14
N ALA A 868 32.10 -26.98 14.32
CA ALA A 868 33.43 -27.37 14.78
C ALA A 868 34.07 -28.43 13.90
N GLU A 869 33.30 -29.44 13.48
CA GLU A 869 33.75 -30.51 12.59
C GLU A 869 34.14 -29.97 11.22
N MET A 870 33.32 -29.07 10.65
CA MET A 870 33.65 -28.40 9.38
C MET A 870 34.91 -27.53 9.51
N LEU A 871 35.06 -26.77 10.61
CA LEU A 871 36.24 -25.94 10.85
C LEU A 871 37.51 -26.78 10.92
N ALA A 872 37.49 -27.84 11.72
CA ALA A 872 38.62 -28.76 11.87
C ALA A 872 38.97 -29.46 10.55
N ALA A 873 37.97 -29.94 9.82
CA ALA A 873 38.19 -30.61 8.53
C ALA A 873 38.76 -29.66 7.46
N LYS A 874 38.34 -28.38 7.45
CA LYS A 874 38.89 -27.37 6.53
C LYS A 874 40.32 -27.01 6.86
N LEU A 875 40.65 -26.81 8.14
CA LEU A 875 42.03 -26.58 8.58
C LEU A 875 42.94 -27.74 8.17
N GLU A 876 42.52 -28.98 8.40
CA GLU A 876 43.28 -30.18 8.03
C GLU A 876 43.48 -30.28 6.51
N LYS A 877 42.41 -30.09 5.71
CA LYS A 877 42.48 -30.15 4.25
C LYS A 877 43.45 -29.12 3.65
N HIS A 878 43.50 -27.92 4.23
CA HIS A 878 44.25 -26.79 3.68
C HIS A 878 45.59 -26.53 4.39
N GLY A 879 45.96 -27.36 5.37
CA GLY A 879 47.21 -27.20 6.13
C GLY A 879 47.26 -25.94 7.00
N GLY A 880 46.10 -25.42 7.43
CA GLY A 880 46.01 -24.23 8.26
C GLY A 880 46.32 -24.51 9.74
N HIS A 881 46.67 -23.47 10.48
CA HIS A 881 46.97 -23.52 11.91
C HIS A 881 45.88 -22.84 12.73
N ALA A 882 45.67 -23.34 13.95
CA ALA A 882 44.75 -22.75 14.89
C ALA A 882 45.42 -22.38 16.21
N TRP A 883 45.01 -21.23 16.74
CA TRP A 883 45.66 -20.57 17.86
C TRP A 883 44.61 -20.16 18.89
N LEU A 884 44.89 -20.34 20.17
CA LEU A 884 44.12 -19.73 21.26
C LEU A 884 44.92 -18.53 21.79
N LEU A 885 44.36 -17.33 21.70
CA LEU A 885 45.02 -16.08 22.09
C LEU A 885 44.30 -15.46 23.29
N ASN A 886 44.99 -15.34 24.42
CA ASN A 886 44.45 -14.68 25.61
C ASN A 886 44.71 -13.16 25.54
N THR A 887 43.62 -12.41 25.44
CA THR A 887 43.56 -10.94 25.44
C THR A 887 43.09 -10.35 26.78
N GLY A 888 42.88 -11.24 27.76
CA GLY A 888 42.47 -10.96 29.13
C GLY A 888 43.66 -10.72 30.04
N TRP A 889 43.68 -11.37 31.19
CA TRP A 889 44.66 -11.16 32.26
C TRP A 889 45.80 -12.16 32.20
N VAL A 890 46.97 -11.71 32.67
CA VAL A 890 48.18 -12.52 32.88
C VAL A 890 48.78 -12.18 34.26
N GLY A 891 49.52 -13.12 34.84
CA GLY A 891 50.23 -12.91 36.10
C GLY A 891 49.35 -12.80 37.34
N GLY A 892 48.09 -13.24 37.27
CA GLY A 892 47.12 -13.24 38.37
C GLY A 892 45.68 -13.14 37.86
N ALA A 893 44.71 -13.51 38.70
CA ALA A 893 43.31 -13.21 38.43
C ALA A 893 43.05 -11.68 38.46
N TYR A 894 41.94 -11.24 37.88
CA TYR A 894 41.50 -9.85 37.93
C TYR A 894 41.52 -9.28 39.36
N GLY A 895 42.12 -8.10 39.53
CA GLY A 895 42.36 -7.45 40.82
C GLY A 895 43.80 -7.61 41.33
N ILE A 896 44.50 -8.68 40.92
CA ILE A 896 45.93 -8.92 41.26
C ILE A 896 46.78 -8.90 39.99
N GLY A 897 46.38 -9.64 38.96
CA GLY A 897 47.04 -9.67 37.66
C GLY A 897 46.75 -8.41 36.84
N GLU A 898 47.40 -8.33 35.68
CA GLU A 898 47.21 -7.23 34.73
C GLU A 898 46.67 -7.73 33.40
N ARG A 899 45.95 -6.87 32.68
CA ARG A 899 45.52 -7.19 31.33
C ARG A 899 46.75 -7.34 30.43
N CYS A 900 46.79 -8.40 29.62
CA CYS A 900 47.86 -8.65 28.67
C CYS A 900 48.11 -7.40 27.81
N PRO A 901 49.33 -6.84 27.83
CA PRO A 901 49.62 -5.62 27.09
C PRO A 901 49.33 -5.79 25.59
N LEU A 902 48.54 -4.87 25.02
CA LEU A 902 48.15 -4.92 23.61
C LEU A 902 49.38 -5.00 22.67
N LYS A 903 50.50 -4.39 23.06
CA LYS A 903 51.78 -4.50 22.35
C LYS A 903 52.23 -5.96 22.19
N PHE A 904 52.13 -6.77 23.25
CA PHE A 904 52.50 -8.19 23.20
C PHE A 904 51.46 -8.99 22.41
N THR A 905 50.16 -8.73 22.60
CA THR A 905 49.12 -9.37 21.79
C THR A 905 49.33 -9.14 20.29
N ARG A 906 49.62 -7.90 19.86
CA ARG A 906 49.94 -7.59 18.46
C ARG A 906 51.18 -8.32 17.97
N GLN A 907 52.26 -8.38 18.78
CA GLN A 907 53.46 -9.11 18.39
C GLN A 907 53.24 -10.62 18.23
N LEU A 908 52.36 -11.22 19.04
CA LEU A 908 51.97 -12.62 18.89
C LEU A 908 51.14 -12.83 17.62
N VAL A 909 50.21 -11.93 17.31
CA VAL A 909 49.46 -11.95 16.05
C VAL A 909 50.39 -11.77 14.85
N ASP A 910 51.36 -10.85 14.93
CA ASP A 910 52.37 -10.69 13.87
C ASP A 910 53.20 -11.97 13.71
N ALA A 911 53.50 -12.68 14.80
CA ALA A 911 54.23 -13.95 14.78
C ALA A 911 53.41 -15.12 14.23
N VAL A 912 52.07 -15.01 14.29
CA VAL A 912 51.14 -15.89 13.56
C VAL A 912 51.21 -15.56 12.06
N HIS A 913 51.11 -14.29 11.70
CA HIS A 913 51.04 -13.85 10.30
C HIS A 913 52.34 -14.06 9.52
N ASP A 914 53.50 -13.77 10.11
CA ASP A 914 54.80 -13.97 9.43
C ASP A 914 55.30 -15.43 9.48
N GLY A 915 54.52 -16.33 10.08
CA GLY A 915 54.83 -17.76 10.17
C GLY A 915 55.86 -18.13 11.24
N THR A 916 56.35 -17.18 12.06
CA THR A 916 57.31 -17.46 13.14
C THR A 916 56.82 -18.57 14.06
N LEU A 917 55.54 -18.54 14.48
CA LEU A 917 54.96 -19.56 15.34
C LEU A 917 54.70 -20.88 14.59
N ALA A 918 54.29 -20.81 13.32
CA ALA A 918 54.04 -22.00 12.51
C ALA A 918 55.32 -22.81 12.24
N ALA A 919 56.46 -22.13 12.10
CA ALA A 919 57.77 -22.72 11.86
C ALA A 919 58.44 -23.34 13.11
N MET A 920 57.88 -23.14 14.32
CA MET A 920 58.41 -23.75 15.55
C MET A 920 58.26 -25.27 15.53
N LYS A 921 59.30 -25.97 15.97
CA LYS A 921 59.30 -27.43 16.10
C LYS A 921 58.53 -27.86 17.34
N ASP A 922 58.07 -29.10 17.38
CA ASP A 922 57.32 -29.65 18.54
C ASP A 922 58.10 -29.52 19.86
N GLU A 923 59.44 -29.56 19.80
CA GLU A 923 60.35 -29.37 20.94
C GLU A 923 60.25 -27.96 21.56
N ASP A 924 59.92 -26.95 20.76
CA ASP A 924 59.80 -25.55 21.19
C ASP A 924 58.45 -25.27 21.89
N TRP A 925 57.55 -26.25 21.92
CA TRP A 925 56.27 -26.20 22.61
C TRP A 925 56.31 -26.99 23.91
N GLU A 926 55.56 -26.54 24.91
CA GLU A 926 55.31 -27.25 26.15
C GLU A 926 53.81 -27.26 26.47
N PRO A 927 53.23 -28.40 26.90
CA PRO A 927 51.83 -28.44 27.30
C PRO A 927 51.65 -27.76 28.66
N LEU A 928 50.65 -26.90 28.78
CA LEU A 928 50.16 -26.42 30.07
C LEU A 928 49.43 -27.58 30.78
N PRO A 929 49.88 -28.04 31.96
CA PRO A 929 49.17 -29.09 32.70
C PRO A 929 47.69 -28.74 32.97
N ILE A 930 46.86 -29.77 33.19
CA ILE A 930 45.38 -29.69 33.24
C ILE A 930 44.74 -29.43 31.86
N PHE A 931 45.19 -28.41 31.12
CA PHE A 931 44.56 -28.00 29.86
C PHE A 931 45.12 -28.69 28.61
N GLY A 932 46.38 -29.15 28.66
CA GLY A 932 47.08 -29.73 27.51
C GLY A 932 47.36 -28.75 26.37
N LEU A 933 47.21 -27.45 26.61
CA LEU A 933 47.44 -26.39 25.62
C LEU A 933 48.93 -26.19 25.38
N HIS A 934 49.37 -26.20 24.12
CA HIS A 934 50.79 -26.05 23.79
C HIS A 934 51.20 -24.58 23.78
N MET A 935 52.02 -24.17 24.75
CA MET A 935 52.58 -22.81 24.87
C MET A 935 54.07 -22.76 24.50
N PRO A 936 54.63 -21.62 24.05
CA PRO A 936 56.03 -21.54 23.67
C PRO A 936 57.00 -21.67 24.87
N ARG A 937 58.05 -22.47 24.74
CA ARG A 937 59.12 -22.64 25.75
C ARG A 937 60.10 -21.48 25.85
N LYS A 938 60.17 -20.63 24.82
CA LYS A 938 61.11 -19.52 24.70
C LYS A 938 60.35 -18.23 24.38
N ALA A 939 61.05 -17.10 24.51
CA ALA A 939 60.52 -15.81 24.08
C ALA A 939 60.12 -15.83 22.59
N VAL A 940 59.02 -15.16 22.26
CA VAL A 940 58.53 -15.02 20.88
C VAL A 940 58.63 -13.55 20.49
N LYS A 941 59.45 -13.23 19.49
CA LYS A 941 59.80 -11.85 19.15
C LYS A 941 60.30 -11.10 20.40
N SER A 942 59.63 -10.02 20.83
CA SER A 942 59.96 -9.34 22.08
C SER A 942 58.98 -9.64 23.22
N VAL A 943 58.16 -10.69 23.10
CA VAL A 943 57.32 -11.17 24.19
C VAL A 943 58.16 -12.11 25.07
N PRO A 944 58.42 -11.73 26.33
CA PRO A 944 59.30 -12.47 27.21
C PRO A 944 58.68 -13.80 27.65
N ARG A 945 59.53 -14.80 27.91
CA ARG A 945 59.13 -16.16 28.29
C ARG A 945 58.30 -16.15 29.59
N GLU A 946 58.64 -15.27 30.51
CA GLU A 946 57.99 -15.10 31.81
C GLU A 946 56.50 -14.74 31.67
N ILE A 947 56.10 -14.09 30.58
CA ILE A 947 54.69 -13.78 30.30
C ILE A 947 54.01 -14.93 29.56
N LEU A 948 54.74 -15.66 28.71
CA LEU A 948 54.24 -16.79 27.93
C LEU A 948 53.88 -18.01 28.78
N CYS A 949 54.55 -18.18 29.93
CA CYS A 949 54.22 -19.17 30.94
C CYS A 949 53.31 -18.56 32.02
N PRO A 950 52.02 -18.94 32.12
CA PRO A 950 51.12 -18.39 33.12
C PRO A 950 51.61 -18.57 34.56
N GLU A 951 52.17 -19.72 34.90
CA GLU A 951 52.67 -19.98 36.26
C GLU A 951 53.85 -19.05 36.61
N ASP A 952 54.81 -18.86 35.69
CA ASP A 952 55.94 -17.96 35.91
C ASP A 952 55.48 -16.51 35.99
N ALA A 953 54.47 -16.12 35.19
CA ALA A 953 53.87 -14.80 35.27
C ALA A 953 53.27 -14.54 36.66
N TRP A 954 52.58 -15.53 37.26
CA TRP A 954 52.03 -15.42 38.62
C TRP A 954 53.14 -15.29 39.67
N ARG A 955 54.19 -16.11 39.57
CA ARG A 955 55.35 -16.04 40.47
C ARG A 955 56.07 -14.70 40.38
N SER A 956 56.20 -14.12 39.19
CA SER A 956 56.82 -12.81 38.98
C SER A 956 56.08 -11.66 39.70
N ARG A 957 54.80 -11.88 40.02
CA ARG A 957 53.93 -10.96 40.76
C ARG A 957 53.80 -11.32 42.25
N GLY A 958 54.61 -12.24 42.76
CA GLY A 958 54.65 -12.62 44.16
C GLY A 958 53.59 -13.63 44.60
N GLN A 959 52.86 -14.25 43.66
CA GLN A 959 51.89 -15.32 43.95
C GLN A 959 52.57 -16.70 43.92
N SER A 960 52.04 -17.64 44.71
CA SER A 960 52.53 -19.01 44.79
C SER A 960 52.01 -19.89 43.65
N SER A 961 52.75 -20.95 43.32
CA SER A 961 52.29 -21.98 42.38
C SER A 961 50.97 -22.63 42.79
N ALA A 962 50.74 -22.79 44.09
CA ALA A 962 49.50 -23.39 44.59
C ALA A 962 48.26 -22.54 44.25
N GLU A 963 48.39 -21.21 44.31
CA GLU A 963 47.31 -20.29 43.94
C GLU A 963 47.00 -20.35 42.45
N PHE A 964 48.03 -20.42 41.59
CA PHE A 964 47.86 -20.64 40.15
C PHE A 964 47.13 -21.95 39.86
N TRP A 965 47.58 -23.06 40.45
CA TRP A 965 46.98 -24.38 40.21
C TRP A 965 45.55 -24.51 40.76
N ALA A 966 45.21 -23.79 41.84
CA ALA A 966 43.84 -23.69 42.33
C ALA A 966 42.93 -22.94 41.35
N ALA A 967 43.41 -21.80 40.79
CA ALA A 967 42.68 -21.05 39.77
C ALA A 967 42.52 -21.87 38.48
N ALA A 968 43.58 -22.57 38.05
CA ALA A 968 43.57 -23.45 36.89
C ALA A 968 42.57 -24.61 37.04
N SER A 969 42.54 -25.26 38.21
CA SER A 969 41.58 -26.33 38.50
C SER A 969 40.14 -25.82 38.53
N LYS A 970 39.91 -24.64 39.12
CA LYS A 970 38.58 -23.99 39.12
C LYS A 970 38.10 -23.71 37.70
N LEU A 971 38.96 -23.14 36.86
CA LEU A 971 38.62 -22.86 35.45
C LEU A 971 38.36 -24.15 34.66
N ALA A 972 39.18 -25.19 34.86
CA ALA A 972 39.00 -26.49 34.20
C ALA A 972 37.65 -27.13 34.53
N LEU A 973 37.21 -27.07 35.79
CA LEU A 973 35.88 -27.55 36.19
C LEU A 973 34.74 -26.76 35.52
N LEU A 974 34.90 -25.45 35.31
CA LEU A 974 33.93 -24.64 34.57
C LEU A 974 33.84 -25.05 33.10
N PHE A 975 34.98 -25.32 32.46
CA PHE A 975 35.01 -25.87 31.09
C PHE A 975 34.31 -27.23 31.01
N GLN A 976 34.65 -28.17 31.91
CA GLN A 976 34.03 -29.49 31.94
C GLN A 976 32.51 -29.38 32.12
N LYS A 977 32.05 -28.61 33.11
CA LYS A 977 30.62 -28.40 33.39
C LYS A 977 29.89 -27.78 32.19
N ASN A 978 30.48 -26.79 31.52
CA ASN A 978 29.89 -26.21 30.31
C ASN A 978 29.80 -27.23 29.18
N PHE A 979 30.79 -28.10 29.03
CA PHE A 979 30.86 -29.04 27.92
C PHE A 979 29.93 -30.25 28.06
N GLU A 980 29.40 -30.52 29.27
CA GLU A 980 28.44 -31.60 29.54
C GLU A 980 27.21 -31.55 28.61
N GLU A 981 26.74 -30.35 28.26
CA GLU A 981 25.60 -30.13 27.36
C GLU A 981 25.87 -30.65 25.94
N TYR A 982 27.11 -30.52 25.45
CA TYR A 982 27.48 -30.84 24.06
C TYR A 982 28.07 -32.25 23.91
N ALA A 983 28.61 -32.80 24.99
CA ALA A 983 29.33 -34.08 25.00
C ALA A 983 28.58 -35.26 24.33
N PRO A 984 27.25 -35.44 24.51
CA PRO A 984 26.54 -36.59 23.94
C PRO A 984 26.57 -36.69 22.40
N GLN A 985 26.79 -35.56 21.71
CA GLN A 985 26.86 -35.51 20.24
C GLN A 985 28.29 -35.32 19.71
N CYS A 986 29.29 -35.25 20.59
CA CYS A 986 30.68 -35.06 20.21
C CYS A 986 31.43 -36.40 20.16
N LEU A 987 32.46 -36.49 19.32
CA LEU A 987 33.38 -37.64 19.34
C LEU A 987 34.14 -37.71 20.69
N PRO A 988 34.43 -38.92 21.21
CA PRO A 988 35.18 -39.08 22.46
C PRO A 988 36.52 -38.35 22.49
N ALA A 989 37.23 -38.31 21.35
CA ALA A 989 38.50 -37.60 21.22
C ALA A 989 38.36 -36.08 21.44
N VAL A 990 37.25 -35.48 21.02
CA VAL A 990 36.96 -34.05 21.25
C VAL A 990 36.70 -33.79 22.73
N VAL A 991 35.94 -34.67 23.40
CA VAL A 991 35.67 -34.55 24.84
C VAL A 991 36.97 -34.70 25.65
N GLN A 992 37.84 -35.63 25.25
CA GLN A 992 39.14 -35.88 25.89
C GLN A 992 40.16 -34.76 25.67
N ALA A 993 40.02 -33.97 24.60
CA ALA A 993 40.87 -32.82 24.33
C ALA A 993 40.61 -31.61 25.24
N GLY A 994 39.54 -31.66 26.04
CA GLY A 994 39.26 -30.67 27.07
C GLY A 994 40.13 -30.80 28.33
N PRO A 995 40.03 -29.83 29.26
CA PRO A 995 40.79 -29.84 30.50
C PRO A 995 40.50 -31.07 31.38
N GLN A 996 41.54 -31.64 31.99
CA GLN A 996 41.49 -32.82 32.85
C GLN A 996 41.66 -32.41 34.32
N ALA A 997 40.59 -31.95 34.96
CA ALA A 997 40.58 -31.70 36.40
C ALA A 997 40.39 -33.01 37.19
N SER A 998 41.27 -33.33 38.15
CA SER A 998 41.03 -34.44 39.08
C SER A 998 39.91 -34.05 40.06
N LYS A 999 38.94 -34.95 40.27
CA LYS A 999 37.86 -34.75 41.27
C LYS A 999 38.35 -34.89 42.73
N GLU A 1000 39.60 -35.28 42.93
CA GLU A 1000 40.20 -35.45 44.26
C GLU A 1000 41.22 -34.35 44.54
N SER A 1001 40.95 -33.59 45.60
CA SER A 1001 41.86 -32.65 46.24
C SER A 1001 42.91 -33.41 47.04
N HIS A 1002 43.79 -34.19 46.41
CA HIS A 1002 44.93 -34.81 47.09
C HIS A 1002 46.23 -34.42 46.37
N GLY A 1003 47.14 -33.84 47.17
CA GLY A 1003 48.41 -33.34 46.73
C GLY A 1003 49.25 -34.37 45.99
N TYR A 1004 50.13 -33.89 45.14
CA TYR A 1004 51.18 -34.66 44.49
C TYR A 1004 52.40 -33.74 44.31
N PRO A 1005 53.59 -34.33 44.17
CA PRO A 1005 54.62 -34.46 45.21
C PRO A 1005 55.56 -33.25 45.35
#